data_AF-A0A0S2K917-F1
#
_entry.id   AF-A0A0S2K917-F1
#
_cell.length_a   1.000
_cell.length_b   1.000
_cell.length_c   1.000
_cell.angle_alpha   90.00
_cell.angle_beta   90.00
_cell.angle_gamma   90.00
#
_symmetry.space_group_name_H-M   'P 1'
#
loop_
_entity.id
_entity.type
_entity.pdbx_description
1 polymer ?
#
loop_
_entity_poly.entity_id
_entity_poly.type
_entity_poly.pdbx_seq_one_letter_code
_entity_poly.pdbx_strand_id
1 'polypeptide(L)'
;MKLKLLSVAVSAIMLSACGSSSTEADKNTSPIFSQAEFTLSLQEDNSASITVSASDADAQTLTYSIANAPANGLAELDSSTGKIDYTPNDNFFGEDSLEVAVTDGTETAKTVLKINVESVNDAPVIEIDKVLISGAEVKKGLVSATDIEQDLLTYSITHSPENGELEINSQTGEITYTPQSLTVAEDKFELTVTDSNGASVSKEIAIATGLTTNADRAYYYYASGHSHLKRAESMLPEVKSDVNLGLLNANLASGYAAAGLTKEVERFLTESAIVKEEQLADALLSVSNHYNNQGLYTEANALRLKANNLYTKHIADKGLANFSSNDQVFFDELAISYRQAGEFELANQSYNILDILFKTILDSDATTQALRLVFAFKDSVDAEIEYWQSSRNEADRLRAVEMNDRLYGYSKLIAAREVRNDRNGNLGKFYHSVRQVALSYVVDNYIKLGELDAAKPALLDGLALHGVAGIDENYPILADEHADVTHVEYPFGLVDMATRFVVLYPELSVEDTLAVKYDETSFYRSMLIEEAEEARLMASVRNATNKDDALQKVLNTRDDENLRPLFTDLLAFNASNPGAAAILIEQGEYEAAGKFVIEALNVLKDEKYLAQNLDTTTFVTGATGCNLVLNTFIELNRLTAEQKYNTYAIDALATCRDIANTHYSTPQGTDVLIENVAQAHLDLIKHHGLLGQESQAEPVIAKVKASIQAYDEKELSEKVEDMMQLAVSLARGGLHTKANQSLAEAIVLIKQLETNIDAEYQFILTRDFFNNSRYRDLNFVALQSAIKQSAGQNDNFAVELNKANALWADLVTWNIARLDVNGSVQQKATFYTVFSDQLIKLDQFEQALALKDKSGLGEVEIDSIINQVANALSVLNQFVTTNIATVDTDGDGKANFFAPFATEQMITDSGIELDLDSDNDGVNDDQDAYPLDASKK
;
A
#
# COMPACT_ATOMS: atom_id res chain seq x y z
N MET A 1 -74.63 -21.29 -23.44
CA MET A 1 -75.64 -20.33 -23.96
C MET A 1 -76.04 -20.79 -25.38
N LYS A 2 -77.29 -21.24 -25.57
CA LYS A 2 -78.14 -21.32 -26.81
C LYS A 2 -77.45 -21.53 -28.19
N LEU A 3 -77.70 -22.59 -28.97
CA LEU A 3 -78.86 -22.89 -29.87
C LEU A 3 -78.62 -24.32 -30.50
N LYS A 4 -79.51 -25.34 -30.60
CA LYS A 4 -80.79 -25.56 -31.34
C LYS A 4 -80.60 -25.48 -32.88
N LEU A 5 -80.91 -26.42 -33.80
CA LEU A 5 -82.02 -27.36 -34.13
C LEU A 5 -81.49 -28.40 -35.18
N LEU A 6 -81.87 -29.70 -35.25
CA LEU A 6 -83.12 -30.41 -35.65
C LEU A 6 -83.22 -30.88 -37.13
N SER A 7 -83.15 -32.21 -37.33
CA SER A 7 -84.01 -33.13 -38.15
C SER A 7 -84.40 -32.89 -39.63
N VAL A 8 -84.46 -34.00 -40.41
CA VAL A 8 -85.48 -34.49 -41.41
C VAL A 8 -84.73 -35.43 -42.39
N ALA A 9 -84.89 -36.76 -42.40
CA ALA A 9 -85.99 -37.65 -42.80
C ALA A 9 -86.24 -37.79 -44.32
N VAL A 10 -86.49 -39.06 -44.75
CA VAL A 10 -87.43 -39.52 -45.81
C VAL A 10 -86.85 -40.28 -47.03
N SER A 11 -87.17 -41.59 -47.01
CA SER A 11 -87.74 -42.49 -48.04
C SER A 11 -86.98 -43.09 -49.24
N ALA A 12 -87.08 -44.43 -49.22
CA ALA A 12 -87.13 -45.44 -50.27
C ALA A 12 -87.83 -45.08 -51.61
N ILE A 13 -87.46 -45.81 -52.68
CA ILE A 13 -88.35 -46.65 -53.53
C ILE A 13 -87.54 -47.58 -54.45
N MET A 14 -88.20 -48.70 -54.73
CA MET A 14 -87.94 -49.95 -55.45
C MET A 14 -87.51 -49.92 -56.96
N LEU A 15 -86.95 -51.08 -57.34
CA LEU A 15 -87.22 -51.95 -58.52
C LEU A 15 -86.52 -51.80 -59.89
N SER A 16 -85.95 -52.95 -60.28
CA SER A 16 -86.05 -53.70 -61.55
C SER A 16 -85.28 -53.27 -62.82
N ALA A 17 -84.32 -54.14 -63.15
CA ALA A 17 -84.28 -55.00 -64.35
C ALA A 17 -83.50 -54.57 -65.62
N CYS A 18 -82.59 -55.49 -65.97
CA CYS A 18 -82.29 -56.08 -67.28
C CYS A 18 -81.38 -55.35 -68.30
N GLY A 19 -80.52 -56.14 -68.94
CA GLY A 19 -79.84 -55.85 -70.21
C GLY A 19 -78.33 -55.66 -70.05
N SER A 20 -77.53 -56.72 -70.09
CA SER A 20 -76.95 -57.37 -71.28
C SER A 20 -75.63 -56.76 -71.77
N SER A 21 -74.58 -57.57 -71.63
CA SER A 21 -73.41 -57.73 -72.52
C SER A 21 -72.65 -56.49 -73.01
N SER A 22 -71.38 -56.38 -72.66
CA SER A 22 -70.28 -56.85 -73.53
C SER A 22 -68.92 -56.59 -72.88
N THR A 23 -68.03 -57.56 -73.10
CA THR A 23 -66.58 -57.59 -72.86
C THR A 23 -65.84 -56.24 -73.03
N GLU A 24 -65.23 -55.75 -71.96
CA GLU A 24 -63.94 -55.05 -72.01
C GLU A 24 -62.94 -55.84 -71.17
N ALA A 25 -61.71 -55.92 -71.67
CA ALA A 25 -60.59 -56.59 -71.03
C ALA A 25 -60.26 -55.96 -69.68
N ASP A 26 -59.80 -56.79 -68.74
CA ASP A 26 -59.32 -56.46 -67.39
C ASP A 26 -58.68 -55.08 -67.32
N LYS A 27 -59.44 -54.09 -66.86
CA LYS A 27 -58.86 -52.87 -66.32
C LYS A 27 -58.75 -53.10 -64.82
N ASN A 28 -57.56 -53.53 -64.39
CA ASN A 28 -57.25 -53.64 -62.97
C ASN A 28 -57.62 -52.33 -62.25
N THR A 29 -58.37 -52.43 -61.17
CA THR A 29 -58.68 -51.29 -60.30
C THR A 29 -57.58 -51.15 -59.26
N SER A 30 -57.12 -49.93 -58.96
CA SER A 30 -56.09 -49.74 -57.92
C SER A 30 -56.66 -50.10 -56.55
N PRO A 31 -55.83 -50.60 -55.61
CA PRO A 31 -56.28 -50.85 -54.25
C PRO A 31 -56.83 -49.57 -53.60
N ILE A 32 -57.86 -49.71 -52.75
CA ILE A 32 -58.48 -48.58 -52.05
C ILE A 32 -58.32 -48.79 -50.54
N PHE A 33 -57.68 -47.84 -49.87
CA PHE A 33 -57.63 -47.82 -48.40
C PHE A 33 -59.04 -47.62 -47.82
N SER A 34 -59.31 -48.25 -46.69
CA SER A 34 -60.60 -48.16 -45.98
C SER A 34 -60.90 -46.75 -45.44
N GLN A 35 -59.87 -45.91 -45.35
CA GLN A 35 -59.95 -44.51 -44.93
C GLN A 35 -59.07 -43.64 -45.82
N ALA A 36 -59.48 -42.39 -46.03
CA ALA A 36 -58.70 -41.41 -46.78
C ALA A 36 -57.43 -40.96 -46.03
N GLU A 37 -57.44 -41.04 -44.70
CA GLU A 37 -56.29 -40.83 -43.80
C GLU A 37 -56.50 -41.68 -42.55
N PHE A 38 -55.41 -42.10 -41.91
CA PHE A 38 -55.44 -42.81 -40.62
C PHE A 38 -54.78 -41.94 -39.54
N THR A 39 -55.20 -42.13 -38.29
CA THR A 39 -54.65 -41.41 -37.14
C THR A 39 -54.24 -42.37 -36.02
N LEU A 40 -53.03 -42.21 -35.50
CA LEU A 40 -52.52 -42.91 -34.31
C LEU A 40 -52.21 -41.88 -33.23
N SER A 41 -52.68 -42.12 -32.01
CA SER A 41 -52.37 -41.29 -30.84
C SER A 41 -51.74 -42.15 -29.76
N LEU A 42 -50.68 -41.64 -29.15
CA LEU A 42 -49.92 -42.29 -28.10
C LEU A 42 -49.26 -41.23 -27.23
N GLN A 43 -48.84 -41.64 -26.04
CA GLN A 43 -47.97 -40.83 -25.19
C GLN A 43 -46.52 -41.02 -25.66
N GLU A 44 -45.67 -40.03 -25.45
CA GLU A 44 -44.23 -40.19 -25.68
C GLU A 44 -43.64 -41.33 -24.83
N ASP A 45 -42.45 -41.79 -25.22
CA ASP A 45 -41.72 -42.93 -24.65
C ASP A 45 -42.47 -44.28 -24.66
N ASN A 46 -43.60 -44.34 -25.35
CA ASN A 46 -44.38 -45.55 -25.55
C ASN A 46 -44.51 -45.88 -27.03
N SER A 47 -44.58 -47.17 -27.35
CA SER A 47 -44.91 -47.64 -28.70
C SER A 47 -46.41 -47.85 -28.83
N ALA A 48 -46.96 -47.61 -30.02
CA ALA A 48 -48.34 -47.95 -30.34
C ALA A 48 -48.46 -48.57 -31.75
N SER A 49 -49.52 -49.34 -31.95
CA SER A 49 -49.74 -50.06 -33.22
C SER A 49 -51.05 -49.65 -33.87
N ILE A 50 -51.08 -49.60 -35.20
CA ILE A 50 -52.30 -49.43 -36.01
C ILE A 50 -52.27 -50.33 -37.23
N THR A 51 -53.43 -50.75 -37.73
CA THR A 51 -53.53 -51.49 -39.00
C THR A 51 -54.18 -50.61 -40.06
N VAL A 52 -53.44 -50.30 -41.13
CA VAL A 52 -53.98 -49.61 -42.30
C VAL A 52 -54.49 -50.64 -43.29
N SER A 53 -55.82 -50.74 -43.42
CA SER A 53 -56.45 -51.74 -44.28
C SER A 53 -56.83 -51.15 -45.64
N ALA A 54 -56.59 -51.92 -46.69
CA ALA A 54 -57.05 -51.66 -48.04
C ALA A 54 -57.75 -52.88 -48.63
N SER A 55 -58.58 -52.66 -49.63
CA SER A 55 -59.26 -53.71 -50.39
C SER A 55 -59.13 -53.44 -51.88
N ASP A 56 -59.08 -54.51 -52.65
CA ASP A 56 -59.05 -54.48 -54.10
C ASP A 56 -60.11 -55.45 -54.63
N ALA A 57 -60.86 -55.04 -55.65
CA ALA A 57 -61.94 -55.85 -56.19
C ALA A 57 -61.43 -56.98 -57.11
N ASP A 58 -60.21 -56.85 -57.64
CA ASP A 58 -59.60 -57.68 -58.66
C ASP A 58 -58.45 -58.56 -58.08
N ALA A 59 -57.86 -58.20 -56.94
CA ALA A 59 -56.75 -58.92 -56.31
C ALA A 59 -57.08 -59.61 -54.98
N GLN A 60 -56.61 -60.85 -54.80
CA GLN A 60 -56.78 -61.63 -53.56
C GLN A 60 -55.69 -61.39 -52.49
N THR A 61 -54.57 -60.78 -52.88
CA THR A 61 -53.43 -60.51 -51.98
C THR A 61 -52.95 -59.08 -52.20
N LEU A 62 -52.77 -58.33 -51.11
CA LEU A 62 -52.20 -56.99 -51.12
C LEU A 62 -50.89 -56.98 -50.34
N THR A 63 -49.89 -56.25 -50.85
CA THR A 63 -48.60 -56.07 -50.17
C THR A 63 -48.43 -54.60 -49.78
N TYR A 64 -48.14 -54.35 -48.51
CA TYR A 64 -47.94 -53.01 -47.96
C TYR A 64 -46.44 -52.67 -47.86
N SER A 65 -46.10 -51.40 -48.06
CA SER A 65 -44.76 -50.85 -47.83
C SER A 65 -44.84 -49.43 -47.25
N ILE A 66 -43.80 -49.02 -46.50
CA ILE A 66 -43.64 -47.62 -46.08
C ILE A 66 -43.04 -46.86 -47.26
N ALA A 67 -43.80 -45.93 -47.83
CA ALA A 67 -43.39 -45.09 -48.97
C ALA A 67 -42.60 -43.87 -48.52
N ASN A 68 -42.90 -43.35 -47.33
CA ASN A 68 -42.10 -42.33 -46.66
C ASN A 68 -42.09 -42.63 -45.14
N ALA A 69 -40.89 -42.73 -44.56
CA ALA A 69 -40.73 -43.02 -43.14
C ALA A 69 -41.13 -41.81 -42.27
N PRO A 70 -41.55 -42.05 -41.02
CA PRO A 70 -41.72 -40.98 -40.05
C PRO A 70 -40.39 -40.24 -39.80
N ALA A 71 -40.48 -38.95 -39.47
CA ALA A 71 -39.31 -38.12 -39.22
C ALA A 71 -38.82 -38.21 -37.76
N ASN A 72 -39.73 -38.51 -36.83
CA ASN A 72 -39.49 -38.41 -35.40
C ASN A 72 -39.76 -39.73 -34.65
N GLY A 73 -39.64 -40.86 -35.35
CA GLY A 73 -39.77 -42.17 -34.75
C GLY A 73 -39.39 -43.29 -35.72
N LEU A 74 -39.49 -44.52 -35.24
CA LEU A 74 -39.31 -45.75 -36.00
C LEU A 74 -40.67 -46.39 -36.26
N ALA A 75 -40.96 -46.71 -37.53
CA ALA A 75 -42.14 -47.48 -37.90
C ALA A 75 -41.75 -48.81 -38.54
N GLU A 76 -42.27 -49.90 -37.99
CA GLU A 76 -42.14 -51.25 -38.54
C GLU A 76 -43.48 -51.71 -39.11
N LEU A 77 -43.50 -52.07 -40.40
CA LEU A 77 -44.71 -52.48 -41.12
C LEU A 77 -44.68 -53.98 -41.44
N ASP A 78 -45.73 -54.70 -41.05
CA ASP A 78 -46.03 -56.03 -41.56
C ASP A 78 -46.67 -55.91 -42.96
N SER A 79 -45.90 -56.27 -43.97
CA SER A 79 -46.28 -56.16 -45.38
C SER A 79 -47.47 -57.02 -45.80
N SER A 80 -47.86 -58.01 -45.00
CA SER A 80 -48.98 -58.91 -45.29
C SER A 80 -50.29 -58.51 -44.63
N THR A 81 -50.23 -57.79 -43.50
CA THR A 81 -51.41 -57.41 -42.71
C THR A 81 -51.69 -55.91 -42.72
N GLY A 82 -50.72 -55.08 -43.10
CA GLY A 82 -50.82 -53.62 -42.98
C GLY A 82 -50.69 -53.12 -41.54
N LYS A 83 -50.27 -53.97 -40.59
CA LYS A 83 -49.98 -53.57 -39.20
C LYS A 83 -48.68 -52.77 -39.14
N ILE A 84 -48.74 -51.60 -38.53
CA ILE A 84 -47.60 -50.71 -38.29
C ILE A 84 -47.42 -50.61 -36.78
N ASP A 85 -46.21 -50.90 -36.31
CA ASP A 85 -45.74 -50.62 -34.95
C ASP A 85 -44.89 -49.36 -35.00
N TYR A 86 -45.30 -48.31 -34.30
CA TYR A 86 -44.60 -47.02 -34.24
C TYR A 86 -44.05 -46.79 -32.84
N THR A 87 -42.79 -46.37 -32.77
CA THR A 87 -42.10 -45.91 -31.56
C THR A 87 -41.53 -44.52 -31.85
N PRO A 88 -41.95 -43.46 -31.14
CA PRO A 88 -41.35 -42.14 -31.29
C PRO A 88 -39.88 -42.18 -30.83
N ASN A 89 -39.07 -41.22 -31.26
CA ASN A 89 -37.77 -40.99 -30.65
C ASN A 89 -37.96 -40.60 -29.18
N ASP A 90 -37.00 -40.94 -28.31
CA ASP A 90 -37.04 -40.56 -26.90
C ASP A 90 -37.32 -39.06 -26.73
N ASN A 91 -38.25 -38.71 -25.83
CA ASN A 91 -38.66 -37.34 -25.50
C ASN A 91 -39.29 -36.53 -26.68
N PHE A 92 -39.74 -37.21 -27.73
CA PHE A 92 -40.45 -36.54 -28.83
C PHE A 92 -41.95 -36.47 -28.55
N PHE A 93 -42.47 -35.25 -28.42
CA PHE A 93 -43.90 -34.94 -28.48
C PHE A 93 -44.24 -34.05 -29.68
N GLY A 94 -45.46 -34.20 -30.21
CA GLY A 94 -45.96 -33.42 -31.36
C GLY A 94 -46.47 -34.28 -32.51
N GLU A 95 -46.57 -33.66 -33.69
CA GLU A 95 -47.07 -34.33 -34.89
C GLU A 95 -45.93 -35.00 -35.67
N ASP A 96 -46.14 -36.27 -36.03
CA ASP A 96 -45.32 -37.01 -36.98
C ASP A 96 -46.23 -37.61 -38.06
N SER A 97 -45.66 -38.03 -39.18
CA SER A 97 -46.43 -38.66 -40.24
C SER A 97 -45.59 -39.57 -41.10
N LEU A 98 -46.24 -40.62 -41.62
CA LEU A 98 -45.64 -41.51 -42.58
C LEU A 98 -46.62 -41.81 -43.72
N GLU A 99 -46.10 -42.14 -44.89
CA GLU A 99 -46.90 -42.51 -46.06
C GLU A 99 -46.83 -44.01 -46.26
N VAL A 100 -47.98 -44.68 -46.32
CA VAL A 100 -48.09 -46.12 -46.58
C VAL A 100 -48.55 -46.33 -48.00
N ALA A 101 -47.84 -47.18 -48.74
CA ALA A 101 -48.25 -47.66 -50.05
C ALA A 101 -48.79 -49.09 -49.94
N VAL A 102 -49.80 -49.40 -50.75
CA VAL A 102 -50.32 -50.75 -50.93
C VAL A 102 -50.42 -51.05 -52.42
N THR A 103 -50.00 -52.25 -52.83
CA THR A 103 -50.01 -52.70 -54.23
C THR A 103 -50.62 -54.08 -54.37
N ASP A 104 -51.33 -54.29 -55.48
CA ASP A 104 -51.81 -55.59 -55.97
C ASP A 104 -50.78 -56.30 -56.88
N GLY A 105 -49.62 -55.68 -57.13
CA GLY A 105 -48.58 -56.15 -58.05
C GLY A 105 -48.58 -55.47 -59.42
N THR A 106 -49.58 -54.63 -59.72
CA THR A 106 -49.71 -53.86 -60.96
C THR A 106 -49.94 -52.36 -60.73
N GLU A 107 -50.81 -51.99 -59.80
CA GLU A 107 -51.11 -50.60 -59.42
C GLU A 107 -50.82 -50.37 -57.93
N THR A 108 -50.58 -49.12 -57.56
CA THR A 108 -50.22 -48.72 -56.18
C THR A 108 -51.07 -47.55 -55.72
N ALA A 109 -51.67 -47.68 -54.54
CA ALA A 109 -52.32 -46.58 -53.84
C ALA A 109 -51.51 -46.16 -52.61
N LYS A 110 -51.65 -44.91 -52.21
CA LYS A 110 -50.96 -44.31 -51.06
C LYS A 110 -51.96 -43.67 -50.11
N THR A 111 -51.68 -43.71 -48.82
CA THR A 111 -52.40 -42.98 -47.78
C THR A 111 -51.41 -42.45 -46.74
N VAL A 112 -51.83 -41.43 -46.01
CA VAL A 112 -51.04 -40.84 -44.92
C VAL A 112 -51.55 -41.38 -43.59
N LEU A 113 -50.61 -41.84 -42.75
CA LEU A 113 -50.84 -42.07 -41.33
C LEU A 113 -50.30 -40.84 -40.59
N LYS A 114 -51.21 -40.08 -39.98
CA LYS A 114 -50.88 -39.00 -39.05
C LYS A 114 -50.70 -39.57 -37.66
N ILE A 115 -49.64 -39.16 -36.98
CA ILE A 115 -49.28 -39.63 -35.65
C ILE A 115 -49.24 -38.42 -34.73
N ASN A 116 -49.99 -38.48 -33.63
CA ASN A 116 -50.01 -37.43 -32.62
C ASN A 116 -49.42 -38.01 -31.33
N VAL A 117 -48.23 -37.55 -30.97
CA VAL A 117 -47.55 -37.94 -29.73
C VAL A 117 -47.86 -36.89 -28.66
N GLU A 118 -48.54 -37.30 -27.59
CA GLU A 118 -48.87 -36.47 -26.44
C GLU A 118 -47.71 -36.43 -25.46
N SER A 119 -47.35 -35.24 -24.97
CA SER A 119 -46.29 -35.11 -23.97
C SER A 119 -46.70 -35.71 -22.62
N VAL A 120 -45.72 -36.22 -21.89
CA VAL A 120 -45.79 -36.73 -20.52
C VAL A 120 -44.80 -35.92 -19.70
N ASN A 121 -45.27 -35.29 -18.62
CA ASN A 121 -44.43 -34.40 -17.84
C ASN A 121 -43.20 -35.11 -17.25
N ASP A 122 -42.02 -34.71 -17.67
CA ASP A 122 -40.75 -35.14 -17.13
C ASP A 122 -40.36 -34.31 -15.89
N ALA A 123 -39.46 -34.85 -15.08
CA ALA A 123 -38.89 -34.07 -13.98
C ALA A 123 -37.73 -33.22 -14.49
N PRO A 124 -37.50 -32.02 -13.92
CA PRO A 124 -36.33 -31.21 -14.26
C PRO A 124 -35.00 -31.96 -14.02
N VAL A 125 -33.95 -31.54 -14.72
CA VAL A 125 -32.59 -32.11 -14.62
C VAL A 125 -31.61 -31.06 -14.08
N ILE A 126 -30.86 -31.42 -13.03
CA ILE A 126 -29.77 -30.60 -12.48
C ILE A 126 -28.42 -31.20 -12.90
N GLU A 127 -27.72 -30.53 -13.81
CA GLU A 127 -26.46 -31.04 -14.38
C GLU A 127 -25.22 -30.80 -13.51
N ILE A 128 -25.24 -29.77 -12.66
CA ILE A 128 -24.09 -29.41 -11.81
C ILE A 128 -24.04 -30.24 -10.53
N ASP A 129 -22.85 -30.60 -10.07
CA ASP A 129 -22.61 -31.18 -8.73
C ASP A 129 -22.04 -30.14 -7.76
N LYS A 130 -21.58 -29.01 -8.30
CA LYS A 130 -20.86 -27.96 -7.58
C LYS A 130 -21.26 -26.59 -8.12
N VAL A 131 -21.48 -25.64 -7.24
CA VAL A 131 -21.68 -24.23 -7.55
C VAL A 131 -20.44 -23.43 -7.13
N LEU A 132 -19.96 -22.58 -8.03
CA LEU A 132 -18.93 -21.60 -7.72
C LEU A 132 -19.60 -20.32 -7.22
N ILE A 133 -19.12 -19.83 -6.09
CA ILE A 133 -19.58 -18.57 -5.49
C ILE A 133 -18.45 -17.56 -5.49
N SER A 134 -18.78 -16.30 -5.78
CA SER A 134 -17.81 -15.20 -5.88
C SER A 134 -18.23 -14.02 -5.01
N GLY A 135 -17.25 -13.35 -4.40
CA GLY A 135 -17.40 -12.26 -3.43
C GLY A 135 -16.60 -12.50 -2.15
N ALA A 136 -16.59 -11.49 -1.28
CA ALA A 136 -15.92 -11.57 0.02
C ALA A 136 -16.84 -12.17 1.09
N GLU A 137 -17.34 -11.36 2.02
CA GLU A 137 -18.21 -11.81 3.13
C GLU A 137 -19.62 -12.22 2.70
N VAL A 138 -20.09 -11.67 1.57
CA VAL A 138 -21.34 -12.07 0.91
C VAL A 138 -20.97 -12.54 -0.49
N LYS A 139 -21.24 -13.81 -0.77
CA LYS A 139 -20.86 -14.48 -2.00
C LYS A 139 -22.09 -14.76 -2.85
N LYS A 140 -21.96 -14.64 -4.16
CA LYS A 140 -23.03 -14.86 -5.13
C LYS A 140 -22.69 -16.01 -6.06
N GLY A 141 -23.69 -16.78 -6.45
CA GLY A 141 -23.56 -17.86 -7.42
C GLY A 141 -24.85 -18.06 -8.20
N LEU A 142 -24.83 -19.03 -9.10
CA LEU A 142 -25.99 -19.38 -9.92
C LEU A 142 -26.09 -20.90 -10.02
N VAL A 143 -27.28 -21.43 -9.75
CA VAL A 143 -27.65 -22.80 -10.10
C VAL A 143 -28.64 -22.79 -11.25
N SER A 144 -28.58 -23.82 -12.11
CA SER A 144 -29.48 -23.95 -13.24
C SER A 144 -29.97 -25.39 -13.38
N ALA A 145 -31.14 -25.53 -13.99
CA ALA A 145 -31.75 -26.80 -14.33
C ALA A 145 -32.43 -26.67 -15.70
N THR A 146 -32.61 -27.79 -16.37
CA THR A 146 -33.31 -27.88 -17.67
C THR A 146 -34.52 -28.79 -17.53
N ASP A 147 -35.46 -28.63 -18.45
CA ASP A 147 -36.70 -29.38 -18.50
C ASP A 147 -37.02 -29.69 -19.95
N ILE A 148 -37.48 -30.91 -20.23
CA ILE A 148 -37.66 -31.41 -21.61
C ILE A 148 -38.82 -30.67 -22.29
N GLU A 149 -39.90 -30.38 -21.55
CA GLU A 149 -41.07 -29.64 -22.04
C GLU A 149 -40.84 -28.12 -22.02
N GLN A 150 -39.71 -27.67 -21.47
CA GLN A 150 -39.36 -26.26 -21.24
C GLN A 150 -40.35 -25.58 -20.30
N ASP A 151 -40.85 -26.32 -19.31
CA ASP A 151 -41.72 -25.77 -18.28
C ASP A 151 -41.03 -24.73 -17.41
N LEU A 152 -41.84 -23.86 -16.78
CA LEU A 152 -41.32 -22.88 -15.84
C LEU A 152 -40.84 -23.59 -14.57
N LEU A 153 -39.59 -23.33 -14.19
CA LEU A 153 -38.95 -23.96 -13.03
C LEU A 153 -39.01 -23.08 -11.79
N THR A 154 -39.18 -23.72 -10.63
CA THR A 154 -39.09 -23.10 -9.31
C THR A 154 -37.99 -23.77 -8.48
N TYR A 155 -37.11 -22.95 -7.91
CA TYR A 155 -35.97 -23.39 -7.10
C TYR A 155 -36.23 -23.24 -5.61
N SER A 156 -35.79 -24.22 -4.81
CA SER A 156 -35.89 -24.18 -3.34
C SER A 156 -34.74 -24.95 -2.67
N ILE A 157 -34.42 -24.56 -1.43
CA ILE A 157 -33.42 -25.23 -0.60
C ILE A 157 -34.16 -26.08 0.43
N THR A 158 -33.93 -27.39 0.43
CA THR A 158 -34.55 -28.32 1.39
C THR A 158 -33.65 -28.62 2.58
N HIS A 159 -32.33 -28.57 2.38
CA HIS A 159 -31.34 -28.64 3.45
C HIS A 159 -30.32 -27.51 3.27
N SER A 160 -30.27 -26.63 4.28
CA SER A 160 -29.33 -25.51 4.32
C SER A 160 -27.88 -25.97 4.57
N PRO A 161 -26.90 -25.16 4.15
CA PRO A 161 -25.50 -25.38 4.48
C PRO A 161 -25.20 -25.38 5.99
N GLU A 162 -24.11 -26.02 6.41
CA GLU A 162 -23.70 -26.08 7.83
C GLU A 162 -22.86 -24.87 8.26
N ASN A 163 -22.06 -24.30 7.36
CA ASN A 163 -21.05 -23.29 7.67
C ASN A 163 -21.45 -21.87 7.24
N GLY A 164 -22.65 -21.68 6.72
CA GLY A 164 -23.15 -20.37 6.30
C GLY A 164 -24.64 -20.32 6.01
N GLU A 165 -25.15 -19.11 5.82
CA GLU A 165 -26.53 -18.86 5.44
C GLU A 165 -26.64 -18.77 3.92
N LEU A 166 -27.60 -19.49 3.32
CA LEU A 166 -27.83 -19.50 1.88
C LEU A 166 -29.26 -19.11 1.55
N GLU A 167 -29.42 -18.15 0.66
CA GLU A 167 -30.68 -17.75 0.05
C GLU A 167 -30.68 -18.05 -1.45
N ILE A 168 -31.82 -18.48 -1.99
CA ILE A 168 -32.00 -18.72 -3.43
C ILE A 168 -33.18 -17.91 -3.96
N ASN A 169 -32.99 -17.29 -5.12
CA ASN A 169 -34.10 -16.72 -5.88
C ASN A 169 -34.86 -17.87 -6.55
N SER A 170 -36.11 -18.06 -6.12
CA SER A 170 -36.94 -19.17 -6.58
C SER A 170 -37.27 -19.17 -8.07
N GLN A 171 -37.05 -18.08 -8.81
CA GLN A 171 -37.34 -17.97 -10.24
C GLN A 171 -36.07 -18.01 -11.10
N THR A 172 -34.94 -17.51 -10.58
CA THR A 172 -33.70 -17.36 -11.37
C THR A 172 -32.62 -18.37 -11.00
N GLY A 173 -32.71 -19.01 -9.83
CA GLY A 173 -31.64 -19.87 -9.32
C GLY A 173 -30.40 -19.10 -8.84
N GLU A 174 -30.45 -17.76 -8.79
CA GLU A 174 -29.38 -16.95 -8.19
C GLU A 174 -29.30 -17.24 -6.69
N ILE A 175 -28.10 -17.52 -6.19
CA ILE A 175 -27.86 -17.77 -4.77
C ILE A 175 -27.04 -16.65 -4.14
N THR A 176 -27.32 -16.39 -2.86
CA THR A 176 -26.47 -15.59 -1.97
C THR A 176 -26.04 -16.47 -0.81
N TYR A 177 -24.73 -16.57 -0.56
CA TYR A 177 -24.15 -17.35 0.53
C TYR A 177 -23.30 -16.44 1.43
N THR A 178 -23.55 -16.51 2.74
CA THR A 178 -22.84 -15.73 3.75
C THR A 178 -22.18 -16.69 4.74
N PRO A 179 -20.86 -16.89 4.69
CA PRO A 179 -20.14 -17.72 5.66
C PRO A 179 -20.34 -17.21 7.10
N GLN A 180 -20.45 -18.14 8.05
CA GLN A 180 -20.55 -17.82 9.48
C GLN A 180 -19.20 -17.37 10.06
N SER A 181 -18.10 -17.91 9.55
CA SER A 181 -16.73 -17.59 9.96
C SER A 181 -15.82 -17.44 8.74
N LEU A 182 -14.70 -16.74 8.93
CA LEU A 182 -13.66 -16.61 7.91
C LEU A 182 -12.90 -17.93 7.74
N THR A 183 -13.47 -18.82 6.94
CA THR A 183 -12.87 -20.09 6.50
C THR A 183 -12.99 -20.24 4.99
N VAL A 184 -12.11 -21.07 4.40
CA VAL A 184 -12.23 -21.46 2.99
C VAL A 184 -13.61 -22.09 2.83
N ALA A 185 -14.42 -21.55 1.91
CA ALA A 185 -15.81 -21.96 1.77
C ALA A 185 -15.89 -23.36 1.15
N GLU A 186 -15.98 -24.37 2.01
CA GLU A 186 -16.33 -25.74 1.68
C GLU A 186 -17.61 -26.09 2.44
N ASP A 187 -18.71 -26.23 1.70
CA ASP A 187 -20.03 -26.48 2.27
C ASP A 187 -20.91 -27.19 1.23
N LYS A 188 -22.13 -27.56 1.60
CA LYS A 188 -23.07 -28.22 0.70
C LYS A 188 -24.51 -27.97 1.10
N PHE A 189 -25.41 -27.98 0.13
CA PHE A 189 -26.85 -27.82 0.36
C PHE A 189 -27.65 -28.76 -0.53
N GLU A 190 -28.91 -29.04 -0.17
CA GLU A 190 -29.82 -29.81 -1.04
C GLU A 190 -30.72 -28.84 -1.82
N LEU A 191 -30.61 -28.88 -3.15
CA LEU A 191 -31.41 -28.13 -4.11
C LEU A 191 -32.57 -28.98 -4.58
N THR A 192 -33.79 -28.45 -4.48
CA THR A 192 -34.99 -29.01 -5.13
C THR A 192 -35.47 -28.07 -6.23
N VAL A 193 -35.62 -28.61 -7.44
CA VAL A 193 -36.21 -27.91 -8.60
C VAL A 193 -37.52 -28.59 -8.95
N THR A 194 -38.58 -27.79 -9.07
CA THR A 194 -39.94 -28.27 -9.40
C THR A 194 -40.42 -27.54 -10.65
N ASP A 195 -40.97 -28.28 -11.62
CA ASP A 195 -41.61 -27.70 -12.80
C ASP A 195 -42.99 -27.11 -12.47
N SER A 196 -43.64 -26.51 -13.46
CA SER A 196 -44.96 -25.87 -13.29
C SER A 196 -46.14 -26.85 -13.20
N ASN A 197 -45.91 -28.12 -13.50
CA ASN A 197 -46.87 -29.23 -13.48
C ASN A 197 -46.73 -30.12 -12.24
N GLY A 198 -45.70 -29.92 -11.42
CA GLY A 198 -45.47 -30.51 -10.11
C GLY A 198 -44.47 -31.65 -10.03
N ALA A 199 -43.75 -32.02 -11.11
CA ALA A 199 -42.65 -32.97 -10.96
C ALA A 199 -41.39 -32.26 -10.44
N SER A 200 -40.55 -33.01 -9.71
CA SER A 200 -39.45 -32.42 -8.96
C SER A 200 -38.23 -33.33 -8.90
N VAL A 201 -37.05 -32.73 -8.89
CA VAL A 201 -35.76 -33.39 -8.63
C VAL A 201 -35.09 -32.74 -7.42
N SER A 202 -34.44 -33.55 -6.59
CA SER A 202 -33.56 -33.08 -5.51
C SER A 202 -32.13 -33.55 -5.73
N LYS A 203 -31.16 -32.67 -5.49
CA LYS A 203 -29.73 -32.98 -5.63
C LYS A 203 -28.91 -32.25 -4.56
N GLU A 204 -27.92 -32.93 -3.98
CA GLU A 204 -26.91 -32.30 -3.13
C GLU A 204 -25.91 -31.55 -4.01
N ILE A 205 -25.70 -30.26 -3.72
CA ILE A 205 -24.80 -29.38 -4.46
C ILE A 205 -23.69 -28.91 -3.52
N ALA A 206 -22.43 -29.14 -3.91
CA ALA A 206 -21.27 -28.62 -3.19
C ALA A 206 -21.07 -27.13 -3.48
N ILE A 207 -20.62 -26.38 -2.48
CA ILE A 207 -20.23 -24.97 -2.59
C ILE A 207 -18.70 -24.90 -2.65
N ALA A 208 -18.17 -24.11 -3.57
CA ALA A 208 -16.79 -23.62 -3.45
C ALA A 208 -16.62 -22.18 -3.90
N THR A 209 -15.59 -21.55 -3.39
CA THR A 209 -15.17 -20.21 -3.81
C THR A 209 -14.62 -20.27 -5.24
N GLY A 210 -15.11 -19.43 -6.14
CA GLY A 210 -14.44 -19.19 -7.42
C GLY A 210 -13.27 -18.25 -7.19
N LEU A 211 -12.08 -18.51 -7.74
CA LEU A 211 -10.86 -17.70 -7.53
C LEU A 211 -10.59 -16.69 -8.65
N THR A 212 -11.65 -16.31 -9.36
CA THR A 212 -11.55 -15.53 -10.61
C THR A 212 -11.51 -14.02 -10.38
N THR A 213 -11.93 -13.53 -9.21
CA THR A 213 -11.95 -12.09 -8.90
C THR A 213 -10.92 -11.73 -7.82
N ASN A 214 -10.56 -10.44 -7.78
CA ASN A 214 -9.66 -9.91 -6.76
C ASN A 214 -10.18 -10.14 -5.32
N ALA A 215 -11.49 -9.96 -5.11
CA ALA A 215 -12.12 -10.17 -3.81
C ALA A 215 -12.09 -11.65 -3.39
N ASP A 216 -12.19 -12.56 -4.35
CA ASP A 216 -12.15 -13.99 -4.08
C ASP A 216 -10.76 -14.45 -3.62
N ARG A 217 -9.71 -14.03 -4.33
CA ARG A 217 -8.32 -14.34 -3.96
C ARG A 217 -7.98 -13.77 -2.59
N ALA A 218 -8.36 -12.51 -2.34
CA ALA A 218 -8.17 -11.88 -1.04
C ALA A 218 -8.88 -12.68 0.07
N TYR A 219 -10.16 -13.02 -0.11
CA TYR A 219 -10.91 -13.79 0.86
C TYR A 219 -10.27 -15.16 1.11
N TYR A 220 -9.90 -15.89 0.05
CA TYR A 220 -9.26 -17.20 0.16
C TYR A 220 -7.96 -17.12 0.98
N TYR A 221 -7.10 -16.14 0.68
CA TYR A 221 -5.86 -15.92 1.43
C TYR A 221 -6.14 -15.68 2.91
N TYR A 222 -6.99 -14.70 3.26
CA TYR A 222 -7.30 -14.36 4.65
C TYR A 222 -8.04 -15.47 5.41
N ALA A 223 -8.74 -16.35 4.70
CA ALA A 223 -9.37 -17.53 5.25
C ALA A 223 -8.43 -18.74 5.41
N SER A 224 -7.27 -18.72 4.75
CA SER A 224 -6.28 -19.79 4.79
C SER A 224 -5.32 -19.66 5.99
N GLY A 225 -4.61 -20.75 6.29
CA GLY A 225 -3.52 -20.75 7.27
C GLY A 225 -2.28 -19.94 6.84
N HIS A 226 -2.18 -19.56 5.56
CA HIS A 226 -1.09 -18.71 5.06
C HIS A 226 -1.26 -17.23 5.42
N SER A 227 -2.47 -16.82 5.79
CA SER A 227 -2.75 -15.45 6.18
C SER A 227 -1.85 -14.97 7.31
N HIS A 228 -1.14 -13.87 7.08
CA HIS A 228 -0.36 -13.20 8.12
C HIS A 228 -1.24 -12.81 9.33
N LEU A 229 -2.50 -12.42 9.09
CA LEU A 229 -3.47 -12.10 10.14
C LEU A 229 -3.90 -13.34 10.92
N LYS A 230 -4.19 -14.47 10.26
CA LYS A 230 -4.52 -15.73 10.96
C LYS A 230 -3.35 -16.25 11.78
N ARG A 231 -2.13 -16.12 11.26
CA ARG A 231 -0.92 -16.50 11.99
C ARG A 231 -0.73 -15.63 13.23
N ALA A 232 -0.90 -14.30 13.12
CA ALA A 232 -0.93 -13.42 14.28
C ALA A 232 -2.05 -13.76 15.29
N GLU A 233 -3.27 -14.00 14.81
CA GLU A 233 -4.44 -14.39 15.62
C GLU A 233 -4.17 -15.68 16.42
N SER A 234 -3.47 -16.65 15.81
CA SER A 234 -3.12 -17.93 16.47
C SER A 234 -2.25 -17.77 17.72
N MET A 235 -1.54 -16.65 17.84
CA MET A 235 -0.63 -16.34 18.94
C MET A 235 -1.31 -15.58 20.08
N LEU A 236 -2.56 -15.11 19.91
CA LEU A 236 -3.32 -14.39 20.95
C LEU A 236 -3.32 -15.11 22.32
N PRO A 237 -3.51 -16.45 22.42
CA PRO A 237 -3.52 -17.13 23.72
C PRO A 237 -2.16 -17.13 24.43
N GLU A 238 -1.07 -16.87 23.72
CA GLU A 238 0.29 -16.83 24.28
C GLU A 238 0.71 -15.42 24.75
N VAL A 239 -0.01 -14.37 24.35
CA VAL A 239 0.28 -12.98 24.75
C VAL A 239 -0.21 -12.72 26.17
N LYS A 240 0.72 -12.43 27.09
CA LYS A 240 0.38 -12.35 28.54
C LYS A 240 -0.10 -10.98 29.02
N SER A 241 0.39 -9.90 28.41
CA SER A 241 0.11 -8.52 28.87
C SER A 241 -1.15 -7.98 28.20
N ASP A 242 -2.11 -7.50 28.99
CA ASP A 242 -3.33 -6.82 28.46
C ASP A 242 -2.99 -5.66 27.51
N VAL A 243 -1.85 -5.00 27.73
CA VAL A 243 -1.38 -3.89 26.87
C VAL A 243 -0.93 -4.40 25.50
N ASN A 244 -0.21 -5.52 25.47
CA ASN A 244 0.26 -6.13 24.24
C ASN A 244 -0.88 -6.84 23.50
N LEU A 245 -1.80 -7.46 24.25
CA LEU A 245 -3.01 -8.07 23.72
C LEU A 245 -3.92 -7.02 23.09
N GLY A 246 -4.13 -5.88 23.76
CA GLY A 246 -4.88 -4.75 23.22
C GLY A 246 -4.25 -4.19 21.94
N LEU A 247 -2.92 -4.03 21.90
CA LEU A 247 -2.20 -3.61 20.70
C LEU A 247 -2.35 -4.62 19.54
N LEU A 248 -2.18 -5.91 19.82
CA LEU A 248 -2.32 -6.96 18.81
C LEU A 248 -3.75 -7.02 18.25
N ASN A 249 -4.78 -6.92 19.11
CA ASN A 249 -6.17 -6.84 18.68
C ASN A 249 -6.46 -5.57 17.86
N ALA A 250 -5.89 -4.43 18.23
CA ALA A 250 -5.99 -3.19 17.45
C ALA A 250 -5.39 -3.36 16.04
N ASN A 251 -4.20 -3.95 15.94
CA ASN A 251 -3.55 -4.21 14.66
C ASN A 251 -4.32 -5.24 13.82
N LEU A 252 -4.83 -6.32 14.43
CA LEU A 252 -5.69 -7.29 13.75
C LEU A 252 -6.97 -6.63 13.22
N ALA A 253 -7.64 -5.79 14.02
CA ALA A 253 -8.81 -5.03 13.56
C ALA A 253 -8.46 -4.13 12.37
N SER A 254 -7.34 -3.41 12.42
CA SER A 254 -6.88 -2.57 11.31
C SER A 254 -6.54 -3.39 10.06
N GLY A 255 -5.85 -4.53 10.22
CA GLY A 255 -5.49 -5.43 9.12
C GLY A 255 -6.70 -6.05 8.44
N TYR A 256 -7.68 -6.54 9.21
CA TYR A 256 -8.94 -7.05 8.66
C TYR A 256 -9.80 -5.94 8.05
N ALA A 257 -9.73 -4.71 8.58
CA ALA A 257 -10.37 -3.56 7.94
C ALA A 257 -9.72 -3.25 6.58
N ALA A 258 -8.39 -3.26 6.48
CA ALA A 258 -7.67 -3.11 5.22
C ALA A 258 -8.04 -4.20 4.20
N ALA A 259 -8.28 -5.42 4.66
CA ALA A 259 -8.76 -6.55 3.85
C ALA A 259 -10.24 -6.47 3.43
N GLY A 260 -11.02 -5.53 3.98
CA GLY A 260 -12.46 -5.42 3.70
C GLY A 260 -13.33 -6.47 4.40
N LEU A 261 -12.86 -7.01 5.53
CA LEU A 261 -13.52 -8.09 6.29
C LEU A 261 -14.17 -7.55 7.56
N THR A 262 -15.35 -6.95 7.43
CA THR A 262 -16.00 -6.17 8.49
C THR A 262 -16.40 -7.01 9.71
N LYS A 263 -16.81 -8.27 9.53
CA LYS A 263 -17.17 -9.16 10.65
C LYS A 263 -15.96 -9.46 11.55
N GLU A 264 -14.78 -9.57 10.95
CA GLU A 264 -13.55 -9.80 11.69
C GLU A 264 -13.13 -8.54 12.47
N VAL A 265 -13.31 -7.35 11.88
CA VAL A 265 -13.12 -6.07 12.59
C VAL A 265 -13.98 -6.03 13.86
N GLU A 266 -15.26 -6.40 13.78
CA GLU A 266 -16.17 -6.40 14.93
C GLU A 266 -15.73 -7.33 16.06
N ARG A 267 -15.05 -8.44 15.75
CA ARG A 267 -14.52 -9.39 16.75
C ARG A 267 -13.40 -8.76 17.58
N PHE A 268 -12.51 -8.00 16.94
CA PHE A 268 -11.30 -7.46 17.57
C PHE A 268 -11.46 -6.04 18.09
N LEU A 269 -12.36 -5.23 17.52
CA LEU A 269 -12.56 -3.83 17.86
C LEU A 269 -13.58 -3.63 18.98
N THR A 270 -13.34 -4.28 20.13
CA THR A 270 -14.24 -4.25 21.30
C THR A 270 -13.53 -3.78 22.56
N GLU A 271 -14.29 -3.22 23.51
CA GLU A 271 -13.77 -2.81 24.83
C GLU A 271 -13.22 -3.97 25.67
N SER A 272 -13.69 -5.21 25.40
CA SER A 272 -13.15 -6.41 26.04
C SER A 272 -11.85 -6.91 25.42
N ALA A 273 -11.64 -6.68 24.12
CA ALA A 273 -10.44 -7.09 23.41
C ALA A 273 -9.32 -6.05 23.51
N ILE A 274 -9.68 -4.76 23.57
CA ILE A 274 -8.76 -3.62 23.69
C ILE A 274 -9.17 -2.83 24.93
N VAL A 275 -8.61 -3.24 26.08
CA VAL A 275 -9.03 -2.76 27.41
C VAL A 275 -8.59 -1.32 27.67
N LYS A 276 -7.51 -0.86 27.03
CA LYS A 276 -7.04 0.52 27.14
C LYS A 276 -7.84 1.44 26.21
N GLU A 277 -8.43 2.48 26.79
CA GLU A 277 -9.27 3.43 26.07
C GLU A 277 -8.51 4.15 24.96
N GLU A 278 -7.26 4.53 25.20
CA GLU A 278 -6.41 5.19 24.20
C GLU A 278 -6.13 4.28 23.00
N GLN A 279 -5.79 3.00 23.25
CA GLN A 279 -5.52 2.03 22.18
C GLN A 279 -6.78 1.73 21.38
N LEU A 280 -7.94 1.65 22.03
CA LEU A 280 -9.21 1.41 21.34
C LEU A 280 -9.59 2.62 20.49
N ALA A 281 -9.38 3.84 20.97
CA ALA A 281 -9.65 5.05 20.20
C ALA A 281 -8.74 5.17 18.97
N ASP A 282 -7.44 4.87 19.11
CA ASP A 282 -6.50 4.81 17.98
C ASP A 282 -6.94 3.74 16.95
N ALA A 283 -7.33 2.55 17.42
CA ALA A 283 -7.83 1.47 16.57
C ALA A 283 -9.11 1.86 15.82
N LEU A 284 -10.06 2.51 16.52
CA LEU A 284 -11.30 3.01 15.92
C LEU A 284 -11.01 4.03 14.80
N LEU A 285 -10.07 4.94 15.04
CA LEU A 285 -9.65 5.92 14.04
C LEU A 285 -8.97 5.25 12.84
N SER A 286 -8.05 4.32 13.07
CA SER A 286 -7.37 3.57 12.00
C SER A 286 -8.36 2.80 11.12
N VAL A 287 -9.27 2.04 11.73
CA VAL A 287 -10.34 1.31 11.02
C VAL A 287 -11.25 2.27 10.25
N SER A 288 -11.57 3.45 10.82
CA SER A 288 -12.39 4.44 10.13
C SER A 288 -11.74 4.96 8.84
N ASN A 289 -10.42 5.09 8.82
CA ASN A 289 -9.67 5.51 7.62
C ASN A 289 -9.75 4.44 6.52
N HIS A 290 -9.61 3.16 6.88
CA HIS A 290 -9.80 2.05 5.94
C HIS A 290 -11.22 2.00 5.37
N TYR A 291 -12.23 2.15 6.22
CA TYR A 291 -13.64 2.18 5.80
C TYR A 291 -13.93 3.35 4.87
N ASN A 292 -13.37 4.53 5.16
CA ASN A 292 -13.51 5.70 4.31
C ASN A 292 -12.94 5.45 2.90
N ASN A 293 -11.75 4.84 2.81
CA ASN A 293 -11.14 4.51 1.51
C ASN A 293 -11.97 3.49 0.72
N GLN A 294 -12.69 2.60 1.40
CA GLN A 294 -13.57 1.60 0.78
C GLN A 294 -14.98 2.13 0.47
N GLY A 295 -15.26 3.41 0.73
CA GLY A 295 -16.57 4.01 0.50
C GLY A 295 -17.62 3.71 1.59
N LEU A 296 -17.21 3.11 2.72
CA LEU A 296 -18.04 2.85 3.90
C LEU A 296 -18.11 4.11 4.81
N TYR A 297 -18.60 5.22 4.24
CA TYR A 297 -18.53 6.54 4.89
C TYR A 297 -19.36 6.65 6.17
N THR A 298 -20.50 5.96 6.23
CA THR A 298 -21.40 6.02 7.41
C THR A 298 -20.76 5.34 8.60
N GLU A 299 -20.22 4.15 8.37
CA GLU A 299 -19.50 3.34 9.34
C GLU A 299 -18.23 4.06 9.78
N ALA A 300 -17.45 4.61 8.84
CA ALA A 300 -16.26 5.41 9.14
C ALA A 300 -16.58 6.59 10.07
N ASN A 301 -17.62 7.39 9.75
CA ASN A 301 -18.02 8.53 10.57
C ASN A 301 -18.50 8.12 11.97
N ALA A 302 -19.20 7.00 12.09
CA ALA A 302 -19.61 6.47 13.39
C ALA A 302 -18.39 6.07 14.25
N LEU A 303 -17.36 5.46 13.64
CA LEU A 303 -16.13 5.09 14.32
C LEU A 303 -15.30 6.31 14.74
N ARG A 304 -15.16 7.34 13.89
CA ARG A 304 -14.49 8.61 14.25
C ARG A 304 -15.14 9.30 15.44
N LEU A 305 -16.48 9.36 15.45
CA LEU A 305 -17.23 9.93 16.55
C LEU A 305 -17.01 9.13 17.84
N LYS A 306 -17.00 7.79 17.76
CA LYS A 306 -16.71 6.91 18.90
C LYS A 306 -15.29 7.12 19.41
N ALA A 307 -14.30 7.19 18.52
CA ALA A 307 -12.89 7.44 18.83
C ALA A 307 -12.74 8.78 19.56
N ASN A 308 -13.30 9.87 19.00
CA ASN A 308 -13.25 11.20 19.60
C ASN A 308 -13.85 11.23 21.02
N ASN A 309 -15.03 10.63 21.19
CA ASN A 309 -15.70 10.58 22.50
C ASN A 309 -14.88 9.78 23.53
N LEU A 310 -14.35 8.63 23.12
CA LEU A 310 -13.55 7.76 23.97
C LEU A 310 -12.23 8.44 24.38
N TYR A 311 -11.51 9.03 23.43
CA TYR A 311 -10.24 9.70 23.73
C TYR A 311 -10.44 10.97 24.55
N THR A 312 -11.49 11.76 24.28
CA THR A 312 -11.82 12.93 25.10
C THR A 312 -12.12 12.53 26.55
N LYS A 313 -12.81 11.40 26.76
CA LYS A 313 -13.02 10.82 28.09
C LYS A 313 -11.70 10.39 28.73
N HIS A 314 -10.82 9.70 27.99
CA HIS A 314 -9.49 9.31 28.46
C HIS A 314 -8.67 10.52 28.96
N ILE A 315 -8.69 11.64 28.22
CA ILE A 315 -8.05 12.90 28.66
C ILE A 315 -8.67 13.41 29.96
N ALA A 316 -10.00 13.41 30.07
CA ALA A 316 -10.69 13.86 31.27
C ALA A 316 -10.35 13.00 32.50
N ASP A 317 -10.24 11.68 32.33
CA ASP A 317 -9.96 10.73 33.40
C ASP A 317 -8.51 10.78 33.87
N LYS A 318 -7.52 10.87 32.96
CA LYS A 318 -6.11 11.01 33.34
C LYS A 318 -5.73 12.41 33.82
N GLY A 319 -6.54 13.41 33.49
CA GLY A 319 -6.36 14.81 33.84
C GLY A 319 -5.31 15.53 32.98
N LEU A 320 -5.49 16.84 32.83
CA LEU A 320 -4.68 17.69 31.95
C LEU A 320 -3.20 17.77 32.35
N ALA A 321 -2.88 17.53 33.62
CA ALA A 321 -1.50 17.46 34.10
C ALA A 321 -0.71 16.26 33.52
N ASN A 322 -1.41 15.27 32.95
CA ASN A 322 -0.80 14.08 32.34
C ASN A 322 -0.97 14.06 30.80
N PHE A 323 -1.34 15.19 30.20
CA PHE A 323 -1.39 15.32 28.75
C PHE A 323 0.01 15.19 28.12
N SER A 324 0.10 14.52 26.97
CA SER A 324 1.32 14.03 26.35
C SER A 324 1.32 14.23 24.84
N SER A 325 2.47 14.05 24.17
CA SER A 325 2.57 14.20 22.72
C SER A 325 1.63 13.25 21.97
N ASN A 326 1.40 12.06 22.50
CA ASN A 326 0.49 11.07 21.90
C ASN A 326 -0.95 11.60 21.81
N ASP A 327 -1.36 12.40 22.79
CA ASP A 327 -2.70 12.99 22.81
C ASP A 327 -2.85 14.06 21.72
N GLN A 328 -1.78 14.84 21.49
CA GLN A 328 -1.76 15.81 20.40
C GLN A 328 -1.78 15.11 19.04
N VAL A 329 -0.98 14.05 18.87
CA VAL A 329 -0.96 13.24 17.64
C VAL A 329 -2.35 12.69 17.34
N PHE A 330 -3.06 12.13 18.32
CA PHE A 330 -4.42 11.62 18.11
C PHE A 330 -5.39 12.68 17.55
N PHE A 331 -5.45 13.87 18.15
CA PHE A 331 -6.38 14.90 17.66
C PHE A 331 -5.98 15.50 16.31
N ASP A 332 -4.68 15.52 16.00
CA ASP A 332 -4.16 15.90 14.69
C ASP A 332 -4.57 14.87 13.62
N GLU A 333 -4.33 13.59 13.87
CA GLU A 333 -4.76 12.48 13.01
C GLU A 333 -6.29 12.44 12.84
N LEU A 334 -7.05 12.72 13.90
CA LEU A 334 -8.50 12.82 13.83
C LEU A 334 -8.95 13.99 12.94
N ALA A 335 -8.29 15.15 13.05
CA ALA A 335 -8.58 16.30 12.20
C ALA A 335 -8.26 16.00 10.72
N ILE A 336 -7.11 15.39 10.45
CA ILE A 336 -6.71 14.93 9.11
C ILE A 336 -7.76 13.95 8.56
N SER A 337 -8.17 12.97 9.36
CA SER A 337 -9.18 11.98 8.98
C SER A 337 -10.53 12.62 8.62
N TYR A 338 -11.01 13.61 9.39
CA TYR A 338 -12.22 14.35 9.04
C TYR A 338 -12.06 15.14 7.73
N ARG A 339 -10.92 15.81 7.50
CA ARG A 339 -10.69 16.55 6.25
C ARG A 339 -10.66 15.64 5.04
N GLN A 340 -10.01 14.48 5.14
CA GLN A 340 -9.98 13.47 4.08
C GLN A 340 -11.39 12.93 3.76
N ALA A 341 -12.29 12.93 4.74
CA ALA A 341 -13.71 12.62 4.55
C ALA A 341 -14.55 13.81 4.01
N GLY A 342 -13.96 15.00 3.84
CA GLY A 342 -14.66 16.23 3.46
C GLY A 342 -15.38 16.95 4.60
N GLU A 343 -15.16 16.55 5.85
CA GLU A 343 -15.83 17.05 7.06
C GLU A 343 -15.05 18.19 7.72
N PHE A 344 -14.87 19.30 7.01
CA PHE A 344 -14.01 20.41 7.45
C PHE A 344 -14.43 21.05 8.78
N GLU A 345 -15.73 21.12 9.07
CA GLU A 345 -16.21 21.66 10.35
C GLU A 345 -15.80 20.79 11.54
N LEU A 346 -15.85 19.46 11.38
CA LEU A 346 -15.44 18.51 12.41
C LEU A 346 -13.92 18.50 12.59
N ALA A 347 -13.16 18.63 11.50
CA ALA A 347 -11.72 18.81 11.58
C ALA A 347 -11.33 20.04 12.40
N ASN A 348 -12.00 21.17 12.17
CA ASN A 348 -11.79 22.39 12.96
C ASN A 348 -12.18 22.21 14.42
N GLN A 349 -13.22 21.42 14.72
CA GLN A 349 -13.58 21.09 16.10
C GLN A 349 -12.48 20.28 16.79
N SER A 350 -11.84 19.32 16.12
CA SER A 350 -10.69 18.57 16.66
C SER A 350 -9.53 19.50 17.02
N TYR A 351 -9.19 20.45 16.15
CA TYR A 351 -8.16 21.43 16.46
C TYR A 351 -8.56 22.41 17.59
N ASN A 352 -9.84 22.78 17.69
CA ASN A 352 -10.32 23.62 18.80
C ASN A 352 -10.17 22.91 20.16
N ILE A 353 -10.27 21.58 20.21
CA ILE A 353 -9.97 20.81 21.43
C ILE A 353 -8.50 21.00 21.80
N LEU A 354 -7.58 20.88 20.84
CA LEU A 354 -6.16 21.18 21.06
C LEU A 354 -5.96 22.60 21.58
N ASP A 355 -6.60 23.61 21.00
CA ASP A 355 -6.50 25.01 21.46
C ASP A 355 -6.85 25.15 22.96
N ILE A 356 -7.93 24.51 23.39
CA ILE A 356 -8.39 24.55 24.79
C ILE A 356 -7.38 23.84 25.71
N LEU A 357 -6.86 22.69 25.28
CA LEU A 357 -5.89 21.90 26.04
C LEU A 357 -4.57 22.66 26.19
N PHE A 358 -4.03 23.21 25.10
CA PHE A 358 -2.83 24.03 25.12
C PHE A 358 -2.98 25.25 26.02
N LYS A 359 -4.11 25.98 25.93
CA LYS A 359 -4.40 27.12 26.82
C LYS A 359 -4.39 26.72 28.30
N THR A 360 -5.03 25.61 28.63
CA THR A 360 -5.15 25.18 30.02
C THR A 360 -3.80 24.73 30.60
N ILE A 361 -2.99 24.03 29.80
CA ILE A 361 -1.70 23.49 30.24
C ILE A 361 -0.65 24.59 30.33
N LEU A 362 -0.60 25.52 29.37
CA LEU A 362 0.40 26.59 29.32
C LEU A 362 0.12 27.73 30.32
N ASP A 363 -1.13 27.92 30.75
CA ASP A 363 -1.48 28.84 31.86
C ASP A 363 -1.01 28.35 33.24
N SER A 364 -0.77 27.04 33.42
CA SER A 364 -0.20 26.48 34.64
C SER A 364 1.33 26.47 34.56
N ASP A 365 2.07 26.88 35.60
CA ASP A 365 3.54 26.97 35.68
C ASP A 365 4.25 26.05 34.67
N ALA A 366 4.58 26.58 33.48
CA ALA A 366 4.82 25.80 32.25
C ALA A 366 5.62 24.51 32.50
N THR A 367 4.92 23.38 32.62
CA THR A 367 5.54 22.10 32.93
C THR A 367 6.41 21.65 31.75
N THR A 368 7.43 20.82 32.01
CA THR A 368 8.23 20.22 30.93
C THR A 368 7.35 19.50 29.89
N GLN A 369 6.20 18.97 30.30
CA GLN A 369 5.23 18.33 29.40
C GLN A 369 4.61 19.34 28.44
N ALA A 370 4.11 20.48 28.93
CA ALA A 370 3.50 21.54 28.14
C ALA A 370 4.33 21.93 26.90
N LEU A 371 5.64 22.02 27.09
CA LEU A 371 6.57 22.45 26.05
C LEU A 371 6.89 21.35 25.05
N ARG A 372 6.96 20.09 25.49
CA ARG A 372 7.14 18.95 24.59
C ARG A 372 6.00 18.87 23.58
N LEU A 373 4.79 19.24 23.98
CA LEU A 373 3.61 19.27 23.10
C LEU A 373 3.73 20.32 22.00
N VAL A 374 4.17 21.54 22.35
CA VAL A 374 4.30 22.62 21.37
C VAL A 374 5.32 22.22 20.30
N PHE A 375 6.43 21.59 20.70
CA PHE A 375 7.43 21.12 19.75
C PHE A 375 6.97 19.91 18.93
N ALA A 376 6.19 18.99 19.52
CA ALA A 376 5.55 17.92 18.75
C ALA A 376 4.58 18.47 17.71
N PHE A 377 3.77 19.48 18.07
CA PHE A 377 2.88 20.14 17.11
C PHE A 377 3.63 20.91 16.02
N LYS A 378 4.78 21.51 16.34
CA LYS A 378 5.68 22.11 15.35
C LYS A 378 6.17 21.07 14.34
N ASP A 379 6.45 19.84 14.77
CA ASP A 379 6.85 18.78 13.85
C ASP A 379 5.70 18.37 12.91
N SER A 380 4.44 18.39 13.38
CA SER A 380 3.26 18.27 12.50
C SER A 380 3.18 19.40 11.47
N VAL A 381 3.46 20.66 11.85
CA VAL A 381 3.46 21.80 10.92
C VAL A 381 4.53 21.63 9.83
N ASP A 382 5.74 21.21 10.21
CA ASP A 382 6.85 21.00 9.28
C ASP A 382 6.52 19.90 8.25
N ALA A 383 5.92 18.78 8.70
CA ALA A 383 5.48 17.72 7.81
C ALA A 383 4.46 18.21 6.76
N GLU A 384 3.58 19.14 7.15
CA GLU A 384 2.59 19.71 6.23
C GLU A 384 3.18 20.71 5.24
N ILE A 385 4.21 21.46 5.65
CA ILE A 385 5.00 22.30 4.74
C ILE A 385 5.72 21.42 3.71
N GLU A 386 6.36 20.33 4.15
CA GLU A 386 7.03 19.37 3.26
C GLU A 386 6.05 18.74 2.26
N TYR A 387 4.86 18.34 2.74
CA TYR A 387 3.81 17.83 1.87
C TYR A 387 3.39 18.86 0.81
N TRP A 388 3.14 20.12 1.19
CA TRP A 388 2.85 21.18 0.24
C TRP A 388 3.99 21.43 -0.75
N GLN A 389 5.24 21.45 -0.29
CA GLN A 389 6.40 21.64 -1.17
C GLN A 389 6.52 20.52 -2.23
N SER A 390 6.04 19.32 -1.91
CA SER A 390 5.95 18.20 -2.85
C SER A 390 4.75 18.30 -3.79
N SER A 391 3.56 18.63 -3.28
CA SER A 391 2.31 18.62 -4.06
C SER A 391 2.11 19.88 -4.89
N ARG A 392 2.67 21.01 -4.43
CA ARG A 392 2.47 22.38 -4.93
C ARG A 392 1.00 22.78 -5.05
N ASN A 393 0.12 22.13 -4.27
CA ASN A 393 -1.31 22.41 -4.24
C ASN A 393 -1.64 23.53 -3.23
N GLU A 394 -2.47 24.49 -3.63
CA GLU A 394 -2.83 25.62 -2.75
C GLU A 394 -3.62 25.20 -1.50
N ALA A 395 -4.45 24.15 -1.57
CA ALA A 395 -5.20 23.67 -0.42
C ALA A 395 -4.29 23.07 0.67
N ASP A 396 -3.17 22.46 0.26
CA ASP A 396 -2.14 21.96 1.17
C ASP A 396 -1.36 23.11 1.80
N ARG A 397 -1.04 24.15 1.01
CA ARG A 397 -0.41 25.37 1.51
C ARG A 397 -1.27 26.03 2.61
N LEU A 398 -2.56 26.22 2.34
CA LEU A 398 -3.49 26.84 3.27
C LEU A 398 -3.65 26.02 4.56
N ARG A 399 -3.59 24.67 4.48
CA ARG A 399 -3.56 23.82 5.69
C ARG A 399 -2.31 24.09 6.52
N ALA A 400 -1.13 24.08 5.90
CA ALA A 400 0.12 24.35 6.59
C ALA A 400 0.13 25.75 7.23
N VAL A 401 -0.45 26.76 6.57
CA VAL A 401 -0.66 28.10 7.13
C VAL A 401 -1.57 28.05 8.35
N GLU A 402 -2.74 27.40 8.28
CA GLU A 402 -3.66 27.31 9.43
C GLU A 402 -3.01 26.62 10.64
N MET A 403 -2.24 25.55 10.41
CA MET A 403 -1.54 24.87 11.49
C MET A 403 -0.43 25.75 12.08
N ASN A 404 0.29 26.52 11.26
CA ASN A 404 1.28 27.47 11.75
C ASN A 404 0.63 28.63 12.53
N ASP A 405 -0.56 29.10 12.14
CA ASP A 405 -1.34 30.10 12.89
C ASP A 405 -1.68 29.60 14.30
N ARG A 406 -2.03 28.32 14.42
CA ARG A 406 -2.27 27.67 15.73
C ARG A 406 -0.99 27.58 16.55
N LEU A 407 0.11 27.15 15.93
CA LEU A 407 1.42 27.11 16.59
C LEU A 407 1.84 28.50 17.09
N TYR A 408 1.57 29.56 16.32
CA TYR A 408 1.79 30.94 16.75
C TYR A 408 0.94 31.29 17.98
N GLY A 409 -0.35 30.93 17.96
CA GLY A 409 -1.24 31.05 19.11
C GLY A 409 -0.68 30.35 20.37
N TYR A 410 -0.23 29.11 20.24
CA TYR A 410 0.33 28.31 21.34
C TYR A 410 1.65 28.90 21.86
N SER A 411 2.52 29.34 20.96
CA SER A 411 3.83 29.91 21.30
C SER A 411 3.69 31.12 22.23
N LYS A 412 2.70 31.98 22.00
CA LYS A 412 2.43 33.16 22.85
C LYS A 412 2.01 32.81 24.28
N LEU A 413 1.41 31.64 24.49
CA LEU A 413 0.95 31.18 25.80
C LEU A 413 2.09 30.62 26.67
N ILE A 414 3.25 30.33 26.09
CA ILE A 414 4.39 29.78 26.84
C ILE A 414 4.85 30.77 27.92
N ALA A 415 4.68 30.43 29.19
CA ALA A 415 5.06 31.29 30.32
C ALA A 415 6.58 31.52 30.44
N ALA A 416 6.95 32.60 31.14
CA ALA A 416 8.33 32.86 31.54
C ALA A 416 8.81 31.83 32.57
N ARG A 417 10.12 31.61 32.66
CA ARG A 417 10.74 30.66 33.59
C ARG A 417 11.58 31.37 34.62
N GLU A 418 11.60 30.84 35.83
CA GLU A 418 12.46 31.35 36.90
C GLU A 418 13.93 31.00 36.63
N VAL A 419 14.82 31.97 36.84
CA VAL A 419 16.27 31.77 36.82
C VAL A 419 16.69 30.96 38.04
N ARG A 420 17.31 29.79 37.84
CA ARG A 420 17.64 28.82 38.91
C ARG A 420 19.06 28.91 39.46
N ASN A 421 19.88 29.82 38.93
CA ASN A 421 21.25 30.05 39.37
C ASN A 421 21.52 31.56 39.41
N ASP A 422 22.56 31.98 40.12
CA ASP A 422 22.84 33.41 40.30
C ASP A 422 24.03 33.91 39.47
N ARG A 423 24.33 33.28 38.32
CA ARG A 423 25.49 33.64 37.49
C ARG A 423 25.48 35.11 37.07
N ASN A 424 24.29 35.68 36.83
CA ASN A 424 24.13 37.06 36.39
C ASN A 424 23.35 37.96 37.38
N GLY A 425 23.18 37.55 38.64
CA GLY A 425 22.48 38.36 39.65
C GLY A 425 20.95 38.39 39.52
N ASN A 426 20.37 37.43 38.78
CA ASN A 426 18.94 37.37 38.47
C ASN A 426 18.23 36.18 39.12
N LEU A 427 18.84 35.52 40.12
CA LEU A 427 18.21 34.39 40.82
C LEU A 427 16.79 34.76 41.27
N GLY A 428 15.80 33.93 40.90
CA GLY A 428 14.40 34.15 41.24
C GLY A 428 13.63 35.13 40.36
N LYS A 429 14.28 35.78 39.38
CA LYS A 429 13.59 36.55 38.34
C LYS A 429 13.11 35.64 37.22
N PHE A 430 12.19 36.14 36.40
CA PHE A 430 11.62 35.41 35.27
C PHE A 430 12.24 35.85 33.94
N TYR A 431 12.37 34.91 33.00
CA TYR A 431 12.89 35.15 31.65
C TYR A 431 12.29 34.21 30.60
N HIS A 432 12.35 34.58 29.32
CA HIS A 432 11.85 33.78 28.20
C HIS A 432 12.98 33.17 27.36
N SER A 433 13.21 31.86 27.50
CA SER A 433 14.03 31.09 26.55
C SER A 433 13.18 30.25 25.60
N VAL A 434 12.14 29.59 26.12
CA VAL A 434 11.37 28.62 25.32
C VAL A 434 10.35 29.30 24.42
N ARG A 435 9.66 30.34 24.90
CA ARG A 435 8.76 31.17 24.08
C ARG A 435 9.50 31.72 22.86
N GLN A 436 10.75 32.14 23.05
CA GLN A 436 11.56 32.70 21.98
C GLN A 436 11.83 31.69 20.86
N VAL A 437 12.28 30.49 21.22
CA VAL A 437 12.54 29.41 20.25
C VAL A 437 11.25 28.98 19.53
N ALA A 438 10.12 28.92 20.24
CA ALA A 438 8.85 28.57 19.61
C ALA A 438 8.42 29.61 18.56
N LEU A 439 8.59 30.91 18.87
CA LEU A 439 8.32 31.99 17.92
C LEU A 439 9.27 31.98 16.73
N SER A 440 10.54 31.57 16.87
CA SER A 440 11.45 31.50 15.73
C SER A 440 11.04 30.44 14.72
N TYR A 441 10.55 29.27 15.17
CA TYR A 441 9.97 28.27 14.28
C TYR A 441 8.72 28.77 13.54
N VAL A 442 7.83 29.48 14.24
CA VAL A 442 6.63 30.08 13.62
C VAL A 442 7.01 31.03 12.48
N VAL A 443 8.01 31.89 12.73
CA VAL A 443 8.51 32.86 11.74
C VAL A 443 9.12 32.14 10.54
N ASP A 444 9.96 31.13 10.77
CA ASP A 444 10.56 30.33 9.69
C ASP A 444 9.50 29.65 8.83
N ASN A 445 8.48 29.08 9.47
CA ASN A 445 7.40 28.38 8.79
C ASN A 445 6.58 29.33 7.92
N TYR A 446 6.26 30.53 8.40
CA TYR A 446 5.64 31.55 7.54
C TYR A 446 6.56 31.99 6.39
N ILE A 447 7.87 32.17 6.63
CA ILE A 447 8.83 32.52 5.57
C ILE A 447 8.89 31.43 4.49
N LYS A 448 8.91 30.15 4.87
CA LYS A 448 8.87 29.01 3.96
C LYS A 448 7.56 28.95 3.16
N LEU A 449 6.43 29.27 3.80
CA LEU A 449 5.10 29.33 3.18
C LEU A 449 4.88 30.57 2.31
N GLY A 450 5.82 31.51 2.31
CA GLY A 450 5.72 32.79 1.59
C GLY A 450 4.85 33.85 2.28
N GLU A 451 4.41 33.59 3.52
CA GLU A 451 3.51 34.45 4.30
C GLU A 451 4.27 35.52 5.10
N LEU A 452 5.03 36.37 4.40
CA LEU A 452 5.95 37.33 5.04
C LEU A 452 5.24 38.35 5.94
N ASP A 453 4.04 38.81 5.57
CA ASP A 453 3.28 39.75 6.40
C ASP A 453 2.73 39.09 7.67
N ALA A 454 2.37 37.80 7.62
CA ALA A 454 1.97 37.03 8.80
C ALA A 454 3.16 36.71 9.73
N ALA A 455 4.38 36.61 9.15
CA ALA A 455 5.61 36.39 9.92
C ALA A 455 6.01 37.60 10.78
N LYS A 456 5.73 38.83 10.34
CA LYS A 456 6.11 40.08 11.03
C LYS A 456 5.63 40.15 12.49
N PRO A 457 4.34 39.96 12.82
CA PRO A 457 3.92 40.02 14.22
C PRO A 457 4.58 38.94 15.09
N ALA A 458 4.80 37.73 14.57
CA ALA A 458 5.50 36.67 15.32
C ALA A 458 6.97 37.01 15.61
N LEU A 459 7.68 37.60 14.63
CA LEU A 459 9.04 38.10 14.83
C LEU A 459 9.08 39.20 15.88
N LEU A 460 8.17 40.18 15.77
CA LEU A 460 8.11 41.32 16.69
C LEU A 460 7.77 40.88 18.12
N ASP A 461 6.92 39.87 18.30
CA ASP A 461 6.68 39.27 19.62
C ASP A 461 7.96 38.68 20.21
N GLY A 462 8.78 37.99 19.39
CA GLY A 462 10.06 37.44 19.81
C GLY A 462 11.10 38.52 20.16
N LEU A 463 11.16 39.60 19.38
CA LEU A 463 12.03 40.75 19.63
C LEU A 463 11.63 41.51 20.91
N ALA A 464 10.32 41.61 21.19
CA ALA A 464 9.80 42.24 22.38
C ALA A 464 10.22 41.53 23.68
N LEU A 465 10.50 40.22 23.63
CA LEU A 465 11.06 39.46 24.75
C LEU A 465 12.48 39.92 25.13
N HIS A 466 13.16 40.64 24.25
CA HIS A 466 14.48 41.25 24.51
C HIS A 466 14.40 42.78 24.61
N GLY A 467 13.20 43.33 24.76
CA GLY A 467 12.95 44.75 24.95
C GLY A 467 13.13 45.58 23.69
N VAL A 468 13.12 44.95 22.52
CA VAL A 468 13.08 45.61 21.22
C VAL A 468 11.61 45.74 20.81
N ALA A 469 11.09 46.96 20.76
CA ALA A 469 9.67 47.24 20.55
C ALA A 469 9.49 48.51 19.72
N GLY A 470 8.29 48.70 19.16
CA GLY A 470 7.96 49.89 18.36
C GLY A 470 8.67 49.96 17.00
N ILE A 471 8.99 48.81 16.41
CA ILE A 471 9.65 48.72 15.10
C ILE A 471 8.66 49.02 13.95
N ASP A 472 7.44 48.46 14.00
CA ASP A 472 6.43 48.59 12.96
C ASP A 472 5.12 49.13 13.57
N GLU A 473 4.66 50.29 13.08
CA GLU A 473 3.43 50.92 13.56
C GLU A 473 2.15 50.13 13.20
N ASN A 474 2.22 49.25 12.18
CA ASN A 474 1.10 48.39 11.81
C ASN A 474 0.91 47.23 12.81
N TYR A 475 1.96 46.90 13.57
CA TYR A 475 1.98 45.82 14.56
C TYR A 475 2.52 46.35 15.90
N PRO A 476 1.72 47.15 16.64
CA PRO A 476 2.18 47.81 17.85
C PRO A 476 2.36 46.82 19.00
N ILE A 477 3.58 46.28 19.13
CA ILE A 477 3.97 45.36 20.20
C ILE A 477 4.82 46.12 21.23
N LEU A 478 4.48 45.94 22.51
CA LEU A 478 5.20 46.52 23.65
C LEU A 478 6.31 45.57 24.12
N ALA A 479 7.37 46.12 24.70
CA ALA A 479 8.40 45.32 25.34
C ALA A 479 7.79 44.45 26.46
N ASP A 480 8.25 43.20 26.55
CA ASP A 480 7.83 42.26 27.58
C ASP A 480 8.31 42.71 28.98
N GLU A 481 7.53 42.42 30.02
CA GLU A 481 7.87 42.83 31.39
C GLU A 481 9.15 42.17 31.94
N HIS A 482 9.58 41.06 31.35
CA HIS A 482 10.80 40.32 31.69
C HIS A 482 11.94 40.56 30.68
N ALA A 483 11.81 41.56 29.81
CA ALA A 483 12.76 41.82 28.73
C ALA A 483 14.21 41.98 29.20
N ASP A 484 14.44 42.80 30.23
CA ASP A 484 15.78 43.07 30.76
C ASP A 484 16.47 41.80 31.28
N VAL A 485 15.70 40.91 31.92
CA VAL A 485 16.21 39.65 32.46
C VAL A 485 16.44 38.66 31.32
N THR A 486 15.51 38.58 30.37
CA THR A 486 15.61 37.70 29.19
C THR A 486 16.81 38.01 28.32
N HIS A 487 17.09 39.29 28.09
CA HIS A 487 18.27 39.71 27.36
C HIS A 487 19.59 39.24 28.01
N VAL A 488 19.65 39.21 29.35
CA VAL A 488 20.85 38.79 30.10
C VAL A 488 20.96 37.26 30.21
N GLU A 489 19.84 36.58 30.48
CA GLU A 489 19.83 35.12 30.71
C GLU A 489 19.81 34.29 29.43
N TYR A 490 19.29 34.85 28.34
CA TYR A 490 19.21 34.20 27.04
C TYR A 490 19.62 35.13 25.88
N PRO A 491 20.85 35.69 25.89
CA PRO A 491 21.30 36.64 24.86
C PRO A 491 21.27 36.04 23.45
N PHE A 492 21.56 34.75 23.31
CA PHE A 492 21.49 34.09 21.99
C PHE A 492 20.12 34.23 21.31
N GLY A 493 19.02 34.35 22.06
CA GLY A 493 17.68 34.51 21.48
C GLY A 493 17.53 35.74 20.58
N LEU A 494 18.23 36.85 20.87
CA LEU A 494 18.19 38.03 20.01
C LEU A 494 19.08 37.87 18.77
N VAL A 495 20.18 37.10 18.88
CA VAL A 495 21.02 36.76 17.73
C VAL A 495 20.24 35.89 16.75
N ASP A 496 19.56 34.85 17.25
CA ASP A 496 18.71 33.97 16.45
C ASP A 496 17.64 34.76 15.67
N MET A 497 16.97 35.74 16.29
CA MET A 497 15.97 36.54 15.58
C MET A 497 16.54 37.54 14.56
N ALA A 498 17.84 37.84 14.61
CA ALA A 498 18.43 38.84 13.73
C ALA A 498 18.41 38.39 12.25
N THR A 499 18.58 37.09 12.00
CA THR A 499 18.51 36.51 10.64
C THR A 499 17.11 36.66 10.04
N ARG A 500 16.07 36.45 10.85
CA ARG A 500 14.66 36.64 10.46
C ARG A 500 14.29 38.10 10.32
N PHE A 501 14.88 38.95 11.16
CA PHE A 501 14.68 40.40 11.10
C PHE A 501 15.13 41.00 9.77
N VAL A 502 16.31 40.64 9.27
CA VAL A 502 16.78 41.17 7.98
C VAL A 502 16.00 40.62 6.78
N VAL A 503 15.33 39.48 6.93
CA VAL A 503 14.41 38.95 5.90
C VAL A 503 13.12 39.78 5.85
N LEU A 504 12.55 40.12 7.00
CA LEU A 504 11.23 40.79 7.11
C LEU A 504 11.30 42.32 7.11
N TYR A 505 12.42 42.90 7.55
CA TYR A 505 12.72 44.33 7.62
C TYR A 505 14.11 44.66 7.01
N PRO A 506 14.34 44.33 5.72
CA PRO A 506 15.65 44.47 5.09
C PRO A 506 16.18 45.91 5.05
N GLU A 507 15.30 46.90 5.13
CA GLU A 507 15.62 48.33 5.14
C GLU A 507 16.13 48.86 6.48
N LEU A 508 15.93 48.12 7.58
CA LEU A 508 16.30 48.57 8.91
C LEU A 508 17.75 48.17 9.26
N SER A 509 18.39 49.07 10.01
CA SER A 509 19.76 48.88 10.50
C SER A 509 19.76 47.92 11.68
N VAL A 510 20.43 46.78 11.53
CA VAL A 510 20.62 45.80 12.61
C VAL A 510 21.44 46.42 13.74
N GLU A 511 22.44 47.23 13.39
CA GLU A 511 23.32 47.91 14.34
C GLU A 511 22.57 48.90 15.23
N ASP A 512 21.65 49.68 14.64
CA ASP A 512 20.86 50.71 15.34
C ASP A 512 19.61 50.16 16.03
N THR A 513 19.12 48.98 15.61
CA THR A 513 17.86 48.41 16.12
C THR A 513 18.10 47.29 17.13
N LEU A 514 18.89 46.28 16.76
CA LEU A 514 19.08 45.07 17.55
C LEU A 514 20.40 45.11 18.33
N ALA A 515 21.50 45.42 17.65
CA ALA A 515 22.83 45.35 18.24
C ALA A 515 23.01 46.33 19.40
N VAL A 516 22.30 47.47 19.39
CA VAL A 516 22.28 48.46 20.50
C VAL A 516 21.93 47.88 21.87
N LYS A 517 21.29 46.71 21.90
CA LYS A 517 21.02 45.99 23.16
C LYS A 517 22.28 45.41 23.80
N TYR A 518 23.31 45.16 23.00
CA TYR A 518 24.59 44.67 23.46
C TYR A 518 25.65 45.76 23.56
N ASP A 519 26.49 45.64 24.59
CA ASP A 519 27.74 46.40 24.70
C ASP A 519 28.63 46.17 23.47
N GLU A 520 29.41 47.19 23.08
CA GLU A 520 30.25 47.18 21.87
C GLU A 520 31.26 46.01 21.84
N THR A 521 31.75 45.57 23.00
CA THR A 521 32.73 44.47 23.12
C THR A 521 32.07 43.10 23.34
N SER A 522 30.75 43.01 23.29
CA SER A 522 30.03 41.75 23.52
C SER A 522 30.23 40.78 22.36
N PHE A 523 30.58 39.53 22.68
CA PHE A 523 30.63 38.44 21.70
C PHE A 523 29.30 38.28 20.95
N TYR A 524 28.18 38.39 21.66
CA TYR A 524 26.84 38.30 21.05
C TYR A 524 26.53 39.46 20.11
N ARG A 525 27.15 40.64 20.31
CA ARG A 525 27.02 41.76 19.38
C ARG A 525 27.68 41.43 18.04
N SER A 526 28.93 40.98 18.09
CA SER A 526 29.69 40.61 16.90
C SER A 526 29.00 39.49 16.14
N MET A 527 28.59 38.43 16.83
CA MET A 527 27.87 37.29 16.25
C MET A 527 26.52 37.71 15.65
N LEU A 528 25.76 38.57 16.34
CA LEU A 528 24.48 39.09 15.82
C LEU A 528 24.66 39.84 14.50
N ILE A 529 25.69 40.69 14.40
CA ILE A 529 25.96 41.46 13.19
C ILE A 529 26.40 40.53 12.06
N GLU A 530 27.29 39.57 12.34
CA GLU A 530 27.79 38.60 11.37
C GLU A 530 26.64 37.76 10.77
N GLU A 531 25.86 37.09 11.62
CA GLU A 531 24.72 36.25 11.20
C GLU A 531 23.65 37.05 10.44
N ALA A 532 23.39 38.29 10.87
CA ALA A 532 22.41 39.14 10.20
C ALA A 532 22.88 39.60 8.81
N GLU A 533 24.17 39.87 8.62
CA GLU A 533 24.68 40.25 7.30
C GLU A 533 24.70 39.06 6.33
N GLU A 534 25.02 37.85 6.81
CA GLU A 534 24.87 36.62 6.01
C GLU A 534 23.42 36.40 5.58
N ALA A 535 22.47 36.50 6.53
CA ALA A 535 21.04 36.37 6.24
C ALA A 535 20.51 37.48 5.33
N ARG A 536 21.08 38.70 5.39
CA ARG A 536 20.69 39.84 4.54
C ARG A 536 21.01 39.56 3.08
N LEU A 537 22.16 38.91 2.80
CA LEU A 537 22.49 38.47 1.45
C LEU A 537 21.44 37.47 0.93
N MET A 538 21.12 36.44 1.71
CA MET A 538 20.13 35.42 1.35
C MET A 538 18.72 35.99 1.22
N ALA A 539 18.32 36.93 2.09
CA ALA A 539 17.07 37.68 1.97
C ALA A 539 17.01 38.46 0.65
N SER A 540 18.14 39.03 0.21
CA SER A 540 18.22 39.73 -1.07
C SER A 540 17.99 38.79 -2.27
N VAL A 541 18.38 37.52 -2.17
CA VAL A 541 18.10 36.48 -3.17
C VAL A 541 16.62 36.11 -3.16
N ARG A 542 16.06 35.85 -1.97
CA ARG A 542 14.65 35.52 -1.76
C ARG A 542 13.73 36.58 -2.37
N ASN A 543 14.02 37.86 -2.08
CA ASN A 543 13.19 39.01 -2.49
C ASN A 543 13.52 39.53 -3.90
N ALA A 544 14.55 39.02 -4.57
CA ALA A 544 14.92 39.50 -5.90
C ALA A 544 13.85 39.14 -6.93
N THR A 545 13.41 40.15 -7.69
CA THR A 545 12.56 39.98 -8.87
C THR A 545 13.35 39.49 -10.08
N ASN A 546 14.64 39.86 -10.17
CA ASN A 546 15.57 39.37 -11.18
C ASN A 546 16.61 38.47 -10.50
N LYS A 547 16.54 37.17 -10.78
CA LYS A 547 17.43 36.19 -10.14
C LYS A 547 18.85 36.21 -10.70
N ASP A 548 19.08 36.75 -11.90
CA ASP A 548 20.43 36.93 -12.44
C ASP A 548 21.19 38.04 -11.70
N ASP A 549 20.49 39.13 -11.35
CA ASP A 549 21.07 40.19 -10.51
C ASP A 549 21.37 39.68 -9.10
N ALA A 550 20.52 38.78 -8.58
CA ALA A 550 20.75 38.13 -7.29
C ALA A 550 21.99 37.22 -7.33
N LEU A 551 22.17 36.44 -8.40
CA LEU A 551 23.36 35.63 -8.60
C LEU A 551 24.62 36.50 -8.63
N GLN A 552 24.61 37.59 -9.39
CA GLN A 552 25.77 38.47 -9.46
C GLN A 552 26.09 39.11 -8.10
N LYS A 553 25.08 39.42 -7.28
CA LYS A 553 25.31 39.91 -5.90
C LYS A 553 26.04 38.88 -5.05
N VAL A 554 25.63 37.61 -5.10
CA VAL A 554 26.32 36.54 -4.37
C VAL A 554 27.74 36.34 -4.91
N LEU A 555 27.94 36.32 -6.23
CA LEU A 555 29.28 36.18 -6.81
C LEU A 555 30.24 37.32 -6.44
N ASN A 556 29.71 38.51 -6.17
CA ASN A 556 30.52 39.66 -5.74
C ASN A 556 31.02 39.55 -4.29
N THR A 557 30.57 38.56 -3.50
CA THR A 557 31.12 38.30 -2.14
C THR A 557 32.41 37.49 -2.18
N ARG A 558 32.86 37.08 -3.37
CA ARG A 558 34.09 36.31 -3.58
C ARG A 558 35.30 36.92 -2.86
N ASP A 559 35.85 36.14 -1.93
CA ASP A 559 37.15 36.37 -1.30
C ASP A 559 38.13 35.26 -1.70
N ASP A 560 39.17 35.62 -2.45
CA ASP A 560 40.18 34.67 -2.93
C ASP A 560 41.04 34.08 -1.79
N GLU A 561 41.06 34.70 -0.60
CA GLU A 561 41.74 34.17 0.58
C GLU A 561 40.89 33.14 1.33
N ASN A 562 39.56 33.15 1.13
CA ASN A 562 38.61 32.23 1.74
C ASN A 562 37.36 32.03 0.85
N LEU A 563 37.38 31.02 -0.02
CA LEU A 563 36.29 30.75 -0.96
C LEU A 563 35.17 29.89 -0.39
N ARG A 564 35.31 29.37 0.84
CA ARG A 564 34.32 28.50 1.47
C ARG A 564 32.95 29.18 1.65
N PRO A 565 32.86 30.41 2.18
CA PRO A 565 31.57 31.12 2.31
C PRO A 565 30.85 31.29 0.98
N LEU A 566 31.57 31.63 -0.10
CA LEU A 566 30.97 31.77 -1.43
C LEU A 566 30.33 30.46 -1.90
N PHE A 567 30.98 29.31 -1.69
CA PHE A 567 30.41 28.01 -2.04
C PHE A 567 29.12 27.74 -1.27
N THR A 568 29.14 27.95 0.05
CA THR A 568 27.99 27.69 0.93
C THR A 568 26.83 28.65 0.65
N ASP A 569 27.11 29.91 0.32
CA ASP A 569 26.10 30.90 -0.07
C ASP A 569 25.40 30.56 -1.39
N LEU A 570 26.11 29.92 -2.32
CA LEU A 570 25.53 29.52 -3.61
C LEU A 570 24.57 28.34 -3.47
N LEU A 571 24.89 27.35 -2.62
CA LEU A 571 24.12 26.11 -2.50
C LEU A 571 23.31 26.02 -1.22
N ALA A 572 23.99 25.62 -0.13
CA ALA A 572 23.50 25.44 1.22
C ALA A 572 24.66 24.99 2.11
N PHE A 573 24.58 25.25 3.42
CA PHE A 573 25.47 24.63 4.41
C PHE A 573 24.71 24.07 5.62
N ASN A 574 23.84 24.88 6.23
CA ASN A 574 23.09 24.50 7.42
C ASN A 574 21.78 25.30 7.53
N ALA A 575 21.05 25.14 8.63
CA ALA A 575 19.77 25.84 8.82
C ALA A 575 19.90 27.37 8.91
N SER A 576 21.03 27.90 9.41
CA SER A 576 21.29 29.34 9.51
C SER A 576 21.71 29.95 8.16
N ASN A 577 22.41 29.17 7.33
CA ASN A 577 22.72 29.52 5.94
C ASN A 577 22.13 28.47 4.99
N PRO A 578 20.84 28.63 4.61
CA PRO A 578 20.17 27.71 3.71
C PRO A 578 20.76 27.75 2.29
N GLY A 579 21.52 28.79 1.94
CA GLY A 579 22.09 29.01 0.61
C GLY A 579 21.06 29.40 -0.45
N ALA A 580 21.53 30.05 -1.51
CA ALA A 580 20.69 30.67 -2.51
C ALA A 580 19.94 29.66 -3.38
N ALA A 581 20.58 28.57 -3.79
CA ALA A 581 19.92 27.54 -4.61
C ALA A 581 18.77 26.86 -3.86
N ALA A 582 18.93 26.55 -2.57
CA ALA A 582 17.87 25.95 -1.77
C ALA A 582 16.65 26.87 -1.64
N ILE A 583 16.88 28.16 -1.36
CA ILE A 583 15.80 29.18 -1.31
C ILE A 583 15.04 29.22 -2.64
N LEU A 584 15.75 29.20 -3.76
CA LEU A 584 15.13 29.24 -5.09
C LEU A 584 14.32 27.97 -5.38
N ILE A 585 14.79 26.80 -4.93
CA ILE A 585 14.04 25.54 -5.03
C ILE A 585 12.76 25.58 -4.18
N GLU A 586 12.82 26.10 -2.95
CA GLU A 586 11.63 26.33 -2.12
C GLU A 586 10.60 27.20 -2.85
N GLN A 587 11.06 28.27 -3.50
CA GLN A 587 10.23 29.21 -4.26
C GLN A 587 9.71 28.67 -5.61
N GLY A 588 10.19 27.51 -6.08
CA GLY A 588 9.88 26.99 -7.41
C GLY A 588 10.66 27.65 -8.57
N GLU A 589 11.70 28.42 -8.26
CA GLU A 589 12.55 29.17 -9.21
C GLU A 589 13.70 28.28 -9.73
N TYR A 590 13.36 27.13 -10.32
CA TYR A 590 14.31 26.05 -10.62
C TYR A 590 15.39 26.43 -11.63
N GLU A 591 15.06 27.22 -12.66
CA GLU A 591 16.04 27.69 -13.65
C GLU A 591 17.10 28.60 -13.02
N ALA A 592 16.67 29.50 -12.13
CA ALA A 592 17.58 30.33 -11.38
C ALA A 592 18.45 29.48 -10.45
N ALA A 593 17.85 28.57 -9.68
CA ALA A 593 18.59 27.66 -8.80
C ALA A 593 19.69 26.92 -9.56
N GLY A 594 19.38 26.38 -10.74
CA GLY A 594 20.35 25.70 -11.60
C GLY A 594 21.60 26.54 -11.94
N LYS A 595 21.44 27.85 -12.16
CA LYS A 595 22.57 28.76 -12.41
C LYS A 595 23.48 28.90 -11.18
N PHE A 596 22.90 28.97 -9.98
CA PHE A 596 23.68 29.00 -8.73
C PHE A 596 24.47 27.70 -8.51
N VAL A 597 23.85 26.54 -8.80
CA VAL A 597 24.53 25.23 -8.71
C VAL A 597 25.72 25.16 -9.68
N ILE A 598 25.57 25.69 -10.91
CA ILE A 598 26.66 25.75 -11.90
C ILE A 598 27.84 26.59 -11.38
N GLU A 599 27.57 27.75 -10.77
CA GLU A 599 28.63 28.57 -10.20
C GLU A 599 29.29 27.92 -8.97
N ALA A 600 28.53 27.19 -8.15
CA ALA A 600 29.10 26.42 -7.05
C ALA A 600 30.06 25.33 -7.57
N LEU A 601 29.72 24.66 -8.67
CA LEU A 601 30.62 23.74 -9.36
C LEU A 601 31.87 24.45 -9.92
N ASN A 602 31.76 25.70 -10.37
CA ASN A 602 32.92 26.51 -10.76
C ASN A 602 33.84 26.80 -9.58
N VAL A 603 33.30 27.06 -8.39
CA VAL A 603 34.09 27.23 -7.16
C VAL A 603 34.81 25.93 -6.79
N LEU A 604 34.18 24.76 -6.90
CA LEU A 604 34.84 23.46 -6.65
C LEU A 604 36.01 23.17 -7.59
N LYS A 605 36.00 23.71 -8.81
CA LYS A 605 37.09 23.59 -9.79
C LYS A 605 38.25 24.57 -9.52
N ASP A 606 38.08 25.52 -8.60
CA ASP A 606 39.09 26.52 -8.32
C ASP A 606 40.22 25.92 -7.47
N GLU A 607 41.46 25.97 -7.98
CA GLU A 607 42.65 25.47 -7.28
C GLU A 607 42.85 26.14 -5.91
N LYS A 608 42.42 27.40 -5.74
CA LYS A 608 42.49 28.08 -4.44
C LYS A 608 41.50 27.46 -3.46
N TYR A 609 40.27 27.20 -3.91
CA TYR A 609 39.26 26.55 -3.08
C TYR A 609 39.72 25.14 -2.68
N LEU A 610 40.23 24.36 -3.63
CA LEU A 610 40.74 23.02 -3.35
C LEU A 610 41.87 23.10 -2.31
N ALA A 611 42.90 23.93 -2.54
CA ALA A 611 44.03 24.10 -1.62
C ALA A 611 43.60 24.50 -0.19
N GLN A 612 42.50 25.23 -0.03
CA GLN A 612 41.93 25.63 1.27
C GLN A 612 41.18 24.48 1.99
N ASN A 613 40.81 23.40 1.30
CA ASN A 613 39.87 22.40 1.80
C ASN A 613 40.31 20.92 1.62
N LEU A 614 41.46 20.63 1.02
CA LEU A 614 41.88 19.24 0.71
C LEU A 614 41.96 18.31 1.94
N ASP A 615 42.24 18.87 3.12
CA ASP A 615 42.31 18.13 4.39
C ASP A 615 40.93 17.66 4.90
N THR A 616 39.84 18.18 4.32
CA THR A 616 38.47 17.95 4.79
C THR A 616 37.58 17.53 3.62
N THR A 617 37.46 16.23 3.37
CA THR A 617 36.67 15.65 2.25
C THR A 617 35.24 16.16 2.17
N THR A 618 34.62 16.51 3.31
CA THR A 618 33.25 17.05 3.40
C THR A 618 33.00 18.26 2.49
N PHE A 619 33.99 19.16 2.36
CA PHE A 619 33.87 20.39 1.55
C PHE A 619 34.34 20.21 0.10
N VAL A 620 34.88 19.05 -0.26
CA VAL A 620 35.38 18.77 -1.62
C VAL A 620 34.51 17.74 -2.30
N THR A 621 34.56 16.48 -1.87
CA THR A 621 33.80 15.38 -2.47
C THR A 621 32.52 15.03 -1.70
N GLY A 622 32.51 15.31 -0.39
CA GLY A 622 31.46 14.91 0.54
C GLY A 622 30.24 15.83 0.59
N ALA A 623 29.53 15.79 1.72
CA ALA A 623 28.17 16.31 1.90
C ALA A 623 27.98 17.81 1.63
N THR A 624 29.03 18.63 1.75
CA THR A 624 29.02 20.08 1.45
C THR A 624 29.99 20.38 0.30
N GLY A 625 30.18 19.43 -0.61
CA GLY A 625 31.01 19.60 -1.81
C GLY A 625 30.30 19.01 -3.02
N CYS A 626 30.99 18.11 -3.72
CA CYS A 626 30.45 17.41 -4.89
C CYS A 626 29.11 16.73 -4.65
N ASN A 627 28.90 16.07 -3.51
CA ASN A 627 27.61 15.43 -3.24
C ASN A 627 26.47 16.43 -3.20
N LEU A 628 26.67 17.63 -2.66
CA LEU A 628 25.63 18.65 -2.61
C LEU A 628 25.29 19.15 -4.01
N VAL A 629 26.31 19.45 -4.83
CA VAL A 629 26.13 19.84 -6.24
C VAL A 629 25.34 18.78 -7.01
N LEU A 630 25.77 17.51 -6.90
CA LEU A 630 25.17 16.39 -7.60
C LEU A 630 23.72 16.13 -7.15
N ASN A 631 23.48 16.04 -5.85
CA ASN A 631 22.13 15.86 -5.30
C ASN A 631 21.22 17.02 -5.74
N THR A 632 21.72 18.27 -5.77
CA THR A 632 20.91 19.43 -6.17
C THR A 632 20.53 19.38 -7.64
N PHE A 633 21.45 19.00 -8.55
CA PHE A 633 21.10 18.82 -9.96
C PHE A 633 20.13 17.63 -10.18
N ILE A 634 20.30 16.52 -9.45
CA ILE A 634 19.38 15.39 -9.50
C ILE A 634 17.99 15.81 -9.01
N GLU A 635 17.91 16.58 -7.94
CA GLU A 635 16.65 17.11 -7.41
C GLU A 635 15.98 18.08 -8.38
N LEU A 636 16.74 18.99 -9.00
CA LEU A 636 16.22 19.87 -10.05
C LEU A 636 15.68 19.06 -11.25
N ASN A 637 16.37 18.00 -11.65
CA ASN A 637 15.88 17.08 -12.69
C ASN A 637 14.58 16.39 -12.26
N ARG A 638 14.48 15.94 -11.00
CA ARG A 638 13.26 15.31 -10.45
C ARG A 638 12.08 16.27 -10.42
N LEU A 639 12.30 17.51 -9.98
CA LEU A 639 11.26 18.54 -9.83
C LEU A 639 10.77 19.09 -11.17
N THR A 640 11.64 19.16 -12.19
CA THR A 640 11.31 19.82 -13.48
C THR A 640 11.10 18.85 -14.64
N ALA A 641 11.58 17.61 -14.52
CA ALA A 641 11.71 16.65 -15.63
C ALA A 641 12.52 17.19 -16.83
N GLU A 642 13.37 18.21 -16.63
CA GLU A 642 14.20 18.78 -17.70
C GLU A 642 15.56 18.07 -17.84
N GLN A 643 15.78 17.43 -18.98
CA GLN A 643 16.99 16.65 -19.28
C GLN A 643 18.32 17.42 -19.11
N LYS A 644 18.31 18.76 -19.21
CA LYS A 644 19.51 19.59 -19.05
C LYS A 644 20.16 19.41 -17.68
N TYR A 645 19.36 19.23 -16.62
CA TYR A 645 19.90 19.04 -15.27
C TYR A 645 20.54 17.67 -15.09
N ASN A 646 20.00 16.64 -15.74
CA ASN A 646 20.67 15.34 -15.83
C ASN A 646 22.03 15.46 -16.56
N THR A 647 22.11 16.22 -17.65
CA THR A 647 23.39 16.52 -18.32
C THR A 647 24.36 17.25 -17.39
N TYR A 648 23.91 18.29 -16.68
CA TYR A 648 24.76 19.01 -15.72
C TYR A 648 25.23 18.13 -14.57
N ALA A 649 24.39 17.22 -14.06
CA ALA A 649 24.79 16.25 -13.05
C ALA A 649 25.87 15.30 -13.56
N ILE A 650 25.77 14.82 -14.82
CA ILE A 650 26.79 13.95 -15.44
C ILE A 650 28.13 14.70 -15.59
N ASP A 651 28.10 15.94 -16.04
CA ASP A 651 29.29 16.78 -16.18
C ASP A 651 29.93 17.11 -14.82
N ALA A 652 29.11 17.39 -13.81
CA ALA A 652 29.54 17.57 -12.44
C ALA A 652 30.17 16.30 -11.87
N LEU A 653 29.59 15.12 -12.15
CA LEU A 653 30.10 13.84 -11.68
C LEU A 653 31.47 13.54 -12.29
N ALA A 654 31.63 13.81 -13.58
CA ALA A 654 32.93 13.68 -14.25
C ALA A 654 33.97 14.61 -13.61
N THR A 655 33.61 15.88 -13.37
CA THR A 655 34.47 16.87 -12.70
C THR A 655 34.88 16.40 -11.31
N CYS A 656 33.92 15.95 -10.50
CA CYS A 656 34.14 15.50 -9.13
C CYS A 656 34.99 14.24 -9.05
N ARG A 657 34.80 13.31 -9.99
CA ARG A 657 35.67 12.14 -10.13
C ARG A 657 37.10 12.54 -10.49
N ASP A 658 37.28 13.52 -11.35
CA ASP A 658 38.60 13.99 -11.75
C ASP A 658 39.30 14.72 -10.58
N ILE A 659 38.56 15.50 -9.77
CA ILE A 659 39.05 16.08 -8.51
C ILE A 659 39.48 14.97 -7.54
N ALA A 660 38.62 13.97 -7.33
CA ALA A 660 38.89 12.84 -6.44
C ALA A 660 40.16 12.07 -6.85
N ASN A 661 40.26 11.72 -8.13
CA ASN A 661 41.42 11.00 -8.66
C ASN A 661 42.72 11.81 -8.59
N THR A 662 42.64 13.14 -8.74
CA THR A 662 43.81 14.01 -8.76
C THR A 662 44.34 14.26 -7.36
N HIS A 663 43.47 14.69 -6.44
CA HIS A 663 43.88 15.17 -5.13
C HIS A 663 43.82 14.10 -4.03
N TYR A 664 43.06 13.03 -4.25
CA TYR A 664 42.94 11.88 -3.35
C TYR A 664 43.49 10.61 -4.01
N SER A 665 44.75 10.64 -4.47
CA SER A 665 45.47 9.46 -4.99
C SER A 665 46.48 8.88 -3.98
N THR A 666 46.91 7.63 -4.18
CA THR A 666 47.52 6.67 -3.22
C THR A 666 48.62 7.20 -2.27
N PRO A 667 48.84 6.51 -1.11
CA PRO A 667 49.38 7.09 0.13
C PRO A 667 50.92 7.26 0.24
N GLN A 668 51.71 6.94 -0.78
CA GLN A 668 53.17 7.01 -0.66
C GLN A 668 53.70 8.40 -1.01
N GLY A 669 53.83 9.25 0.03
CA GLY A 669 54.55 10.53 -0.03
C GLY A 669 53.65 11.78 0.00
N THR A 670 52.38 11.65 0.35
CA THR A 670 51.42 12.76 0.53
C THR A 670 50.83 12.75 1.95
N ASP A 671 50.33 13.89 2.42
CA ASP A 671 49.69 14.06 3.74
C ASP A 671 48.24 13.51 3.79
N VAL A 672 47.78 12.78 2.77
CA VAL A 672 46.39 12.32 2.64
C VAL A 672 46.25 10.90 3.21
N LEU A 673 45.41 10.75 4.24
CA LEU A 673 45.11 9.47 4.89
C LEU A 673 44.33 8.51 3.97
N ILE A 674 44.49 7.19 4.20
CA ILE A 674 43.82 6.14 3.42
C ILE A 674 42.28 6.30 3.50
N GLU A 675 41.77 6.62 4.68
CA GLU A 675 40.35 6.91 4.93
C GLU A 675 39.82 8.04 4.02
N ASN A 676 40.61 9.10 3.83
CA ASN A 676 40.22 10.22 2.96
C ASN A 676 40.17 9.80 1.49
N VAL A 677 41.08 8.91 1.07
CA VAL A 677 41.06 8.34 -0.29
C VAL A 677 39.84 7.46 -0.50
N ALA A 678 39.50 6.60 0.46
CA ALA A 678 38.32 5.74 0.39
C ALA A 678 37.03 6.58 0.36
N GLN A 679 36.86 7.48 1.33
CA GLN A 679 35.67 8.32 1.49
C GLN A 679 35.42 9.21 0.27
N ALA A 680 36.47 9.86 -0.25
CA ALA A 680 36.33 10.77 -1.39
C ALA A 680 35.81 10.08 -2.67
N HIS A 681 36.05 8.79 -2.83
CA HIS A 681 35.54 8.00 -3.95
C HIS A 681 34.18 7.35 -3.64
N LEU A 682 33.97 6.89 -2.40
CA LEU A 682 32.70 6.31 -1.93
C LEU A 682 31.53 7.27 -2.14
N ASP A 683 31.73 8.55 -1.84
CA ASP A 683 30.73 9.61 -1.99
C ASP A 683 30.16 9.71 -3.42
N LEU A 684 30.98 9.38 -4.43
CA LEU A 684 30.61 9.52 -5.83
C LEU A 684 29.87 8.30 -6.40
N ILE A 685 29.97 7.12 -5.77
CA ILE A 685 29.51 5.85 -6.35
C ILE A 685 28.01 5.84 -6.64
N LYS A 686 27.19 6.30 -5.69
CA LYS A 686 25.73 6.28 -5.84
C LYS A 686 25.28 7.05 -7.09
N HIS A 687 25.96 8.15 -7.41
CA HIS A 687 25.63 9.04 -8.52
C HIS A 687 25.92 8.42 -9.87
N HIS A 688 26.90 7.53 -9.97
CA HIS A 688 27.18 6.84 -11.23
C HIS A 688 25.99 6.01 -11.70
N GLY A 689 25.34 5.30 -10.81
CA GLY A 689 24.17 4.51 -11.17
C GLY A 689 22.93 5.38 -11.40
N LEU A 690 22.65 6.34 -10.52
CA LEU A 690 21.53 7.29 -10.67
C LEU A 690 21.55 8.08 -11.99
N LEU A 691 22.75 8.34 -12.54
CA LEU A 691 22.94 9.11 -13.78
C LEU A 691 23.22 8.23 -15.02
N GLY A 692 23.03 6.91 -14.92
CA GLY A 692 23.27 5.98 -16.03
C GLY A 692 24.73 5.89 -16.49
N GLN A 693 25.69 6.19 -15.61
CA GLN A 693 27.14 6.16 -15.82
C GLN A 693 27.81 4.90 -15.24
N GLU A 694 27.14 3.76 -15.33
CA GLU A 694 27.53 2.50 -14.69
C GLU A 694 28.90 2.00 -15.14
N SER A 695 29.23 2.17 -16.43
CA SER A 695 30.55 1.82 -16.99
C SER A 695 31.70 2.62 -16.37
N GLN A 696 31.40 3.84 -15.90
CA GLN A 696 32.36 4.73 -15.25
C GLN A 696 32.45 4.47 -13.74
N ALA A 697 31.52 3.70 -13.17
CA ALA A 697 31.56 3.32 -11.75
C ALA A 697 32.67 2.30 -11.46
N GLU A 698 32.94 1.37 -12.39
CA GLU A 698 33.93 0.30 -12.22
C GLU A 698 35.31 0.76 -11.73
N PRO A 699 35.98 1.74 -12.37
CA PRO A 699 37.27 2.21 -11.89
C PRO A 699 37.19 2.85 -10.49
N VAL A 700 36.07 3.52 -10.17
CA VAL A 700 35.84 4.13 -8.85
C VAL A 700 35.66 3.05 -7.78
N ILE A 701 34.87 2.01 -8.06
CA ILE A 701 34.67 0.86 -7.18
C ILE A 701 35.99 0.14 -6.93
N ALA A 702 36.77 -0.12 -7.99
CA ALA A 702 38.08 -0.75 -7.88
C ALA A 702 39.04 0.07 -7.01
N LYS A 703 38.99 1.40 -7.12
CA LYS A 703 39.78 2.32 -6.30
C LYS A 703 39.39 2.24 -4.83
N VAL A 704 38.10 2.29 -4.51
CA VAL A 704 37.61 2.13 -3.13
C VAL A 704 38.04 0.79 -2.55
N LYS A 705 37.83 -0.31 -3.26
CA LYS A 705 38.26 -1.65 -2.81
C LYS A 705 39.76 -1.73 -2.56
N ALA A 706 40.57 -1.11 -3.42
CA ALA A 706 42.02 -1.04 -3.22
C ALA A 706 42.41 -0.23 -1.97
N SER A 707 41.71 0.87 -1.68
CA SER A 707 41.90 1.64 -0.45
C SER A 707 41.52 0.84 0.80
N ILE A 708 40.38 0.14 0.77
CA ILE A 708 39.94 -0.72 1.88
C ILE A 708 40.96 -1.83 2.14
N GLN A 709 41.53 -2.42 1.09
CA GLN A 709 42.58 -3.43 1.23
C GLN A 709 43.89 -2.87 1.80
N ALA A 710 44.12 -1.56 1.71
CA ALA A 710 45.36 -0.92 2.16
C ALA A 710 45.39 -0.61 3.67
N TYR A 711 44.25 -0.63 4.37
CA TYR A 711 44.19 -0.52 5.84
C TYR A 711 45.01 -1.62 6.53
N ASP A 712 45.53 -1.32 7.74
CA ASP A 712 46.28 -2.28 8.56
C ASP A 712 45.41 -3.49 8.91
N GLU A 713 46.04 -4.64 9.22
CA GLU A 713 45.31 -5.84 9.66
C GLU A 713 44.59 -5.63 11.00
N LYS A 714 45.00 -4.64 11.80
CA LYS A 714 44.36 -4.27 13.07
C LYS A 714 43.15 -3.34 12.89
N GLU A 715 42.99 -2.70 11.75
CA GLU A 715 41.92 -1.74 11.42
C GLU A 715 40.73 -2.44 10.75
N LEU A 716 40.31 -3.55 11.34
CA LEU A 716 39.27 -4.39 10.76
C LEU A 716 37.87 -3.78 10.93
N SER A 717 37.66 -2.91 11.92
CA SER A 717 36.40 -2.16 12.08
C SER A 717 36.19 -1.18 10.93
N GLU A 718 37.24 -0.42 10.59
CA GLU A 718 37.29 0.55 9.51
C GLU A 718 37.05 -0.14 8.15
N LYS A 719 37.67 -1.31 7.94
CA LYS A 719 37.42 -2.14 6.74
C LYS A 719 35.95 -2.54 6.60
N VAL A 720 35.29 -2.90 7.70
CA VAL A 720 33.87 -3.29 7.67
C VAL A 720 33.01 -2.07 7.37
N GLU A 721 33.24 -0.94 8.04
CA GLU A 721 32.48 0.30 7.86
C GLU A 721 32.52 0.77 6.40
N ASP A 722 33.71 0.88 5.80
CA ASP A 722 33.87 1.32 4.41
C ASP A 722 33.27 0.32 3.41
N MET A 723 33.36 -1.00 3.69
CA MET A 723 32.77 -2.02 2.82
C MET A 723 31.24 -2.01 2.89
N MET A 724 30.66 -1.81 4.07
CA MET A 724 29.22 -1.62 4.23
C MET A 724 28.74 -0.35 3.53
N GLN A 725 29.49 0.74 3.64
CA GLN A 725 29.20 1.98 2.93
C GLN A 725 29.27 1.80 1.41
N LEU A 726 30.26 1.05 0.91
CA LEU A 726 30.33 0.68 -0.51
C LEU A 726 29.06 -0.07 -0.95
N ALA A 727 28.63 -1.08 -0.18
CA ALA A 727 27.45 -1.87 -0.49
C ALA A 727 26.17 -1.01 -0.53
N VAL A 728 25.97 -0.15 0.46
CA VAL A 728 24.80 0.76 0.52
C VAL A 728 24.83 1.80 -0.60
N SER A 729 25.99 2.41 -0.88
CA SER A 729 26.12 3.39 -1.96
C SER A 729 25.87 2.77 -3.34
N LEU A 730 26.31 1.53 -3.57
CA LEU A 730 26.00 0.78 -4.79
C LEU A 730 24.50 0.49 -4.90
N ALA A 731 23.86 0.07 -3.80
CA ALA A 731 22.42 -0.18 -3.79
C ALA A 731 21.60 1.09 -4.10
N ARG A 732 21.95 2.22 -3.47
CA ARG A 732 21.33 3.54 -3.73
C ARG A 732 21.54 4.03 -5.16
N GLY A 733 22.60 3.55 -5.83
CA GLY A 733 22.82 3.80 -7.25
C GLY A 733 22.07 2.85 -8.19
N GLY A 734 21.31 1.86 -7.70
CA GLY A 734 20.68 0.86 -8.57
C GLY A 734 21.61 -0.28 -9.01
N LEU A 735 22.87 -0.30 -8.54
CA LEU A 735 23.88 -1.30 -8.91
C LEU A 735 23.79 -2.57 -8.02
N HIS A 736 22.60 -3.16 -7.92
CA HIS A 736 22.25 -4.15 -6.88
C HIS A 736 23.15 -5.41 -6.88
N THR A 737 23.50 -5.96 -8.03
CA THR A 737 24.38 -7.13 -8.10
C THR A 737 25.75 -6.84 -7.48
N LYS A 738 26.31 -5.65 -7.71
CA LYS A 738 27.59 -5.23 -7.11
C LYS A 738 27.44 -4.88 -5.63
N ALA A 739 26.30 -4.32 -5.24
CA ALA A 739 25.95 -4.09 -3.85
C ALA A 739 25.96 -5.41 -3.07
N ASN A 740 25.30 -6.45 -3.59
CA ASN A 740 25.26 -7.79 -2.99
C ASN A 740 26.65 -8.45 -2.92
N GLN A 741 27.50 -8.27 -3.93
CA GLN A 741 28.89 -8.73 -3.86
C GLN A 741 29.68 -8.04 -2.74
N SER A 742 29.53 -6.71 -2.60
CA SER A 742 30.21 -5.93 -1.57
C SER A 742 29.66 -6.25 -0.17
N LEU A 743 28.35 -6.52 -0.05
CA LEU A 743 27.72 -6.99 1.18
C LEU A 743 28.29 -8.36 1.61
N ALA A 744 28.44 -9.29 0.67
CA ALA A 744 29.06 -10.58 0.94
C ALA A 744 30.50 -10.42 1.48
N GLU A 745 31.29 -9.54 0.86
CA GLU A 745 32.64 -9.19 1.34
C GLU A 745 32.60 -8.57 2.76
N ALA A 746 31.67 -7.65 3.02
CA ALA A 746 31.48 -7.05 4.35
C ALA A 746 31.15 -8.10 5.42
N ILE A 747 30.26 -9.05 5.12
CA ILE A 747 29.88 -10.12 6.04
C ILE A 747 31.09 -11.00 6.41
N VAL A 748 31.97 -11.29 5.45
CA VAL A 748 33.22 -12.01 5.74
C VAL A 748 34.07 -11.23 6.73
N LEU A 749 34.23 -9.92 6.54
CA LEU A 749 34.99 -9.05 7.43
C LEU A 749 34.33 -8.94 8.83
N ILE A 750 32.99 -8.84 8.89
CA ILE A 750 32.23 -8.84 10.16
C ILE A 750 32.50 -10.14 10.94
N LYS A 751 32.40 -11.30 10.28
CA LYS A 751 32.65 -12.60 10.91
C LYS A 751 34.09 -12.71 11.42
N GLN A 752 35.06 -12.16 10.68
CA GLN A 752 36.46 -12.09 11.13
C GLN A 752 36.61 -11.18 12.36
N LEU A 753 35.99 -10.01 12.36
CA LEU A 753 36.07 -9.04 13.45
C LEU A 753 35.46 -9.59 14.73
N GLU A 754 34.26 -10.19 14.61
CA GLU A 754 33.56 -10.90 15.68
C GLU A 754 34.36 -12.09 16.25
N THR A 755 35.22 -12.72 15.46
CA THR A 755 36.07 -13.82 15.91
C THR A 755 37.32 -13.33 16.64
N ASN A 756 37.80 -12.13 16.31
CA ASN A 756 39.05 -11.56 16.82
C ASN A 756 38.86 -10.67 18.05
N ILE A 757 37.64 -10.27 18.39
CA ILE A 757 37.33 -9.42 19.55
C ILE A 757 37.09 -10.23 20.83
N ASP A 758 37.26 -9.60 21.99
CA ASP A 758 36.98 -10.21 23.29
C ASP A 758 35.53 -10.69 23.41
N ALA A 759 35.34 -11.81 24.11
CA ALA A 759 34.05 -12.50 24.21
C ALA A 759 32.91 -11.64 24.80
N GLU A 760 33.23 -10.59 25.56
CA GLU A 760 32.23 -9.66 26.12
C GLU A 760 31.66 -8.70 25.06
N TYR A 761 32.39 -8.41 23.98
CA TYR A 761 31.95 -7.54 22.88
C TYR A 761 31.38 -8.31 21.68
N GLN A 762 31.51 -9.64 21.67
CA GLN A 762 30.85 -10.49 20.68
C GLN A 762 29.34 -10.24 20.68
N PHE A 763 28.72 -10.31 19.50
CA PHE A 763 27.31 -10.02 19.24
C PHE A 763 26.88 -8.56 19.43
N ILE A 764 27.47 -7.82 20.37
CA ILE A 764 27.26 -6.36 20.51
C ILE A 764 27.65 -5.68 19.20
N LEU A 765 28.82 -6.04 18.67
CA LEU A 765 29.32 -5.55 17.39
C LEU A 765 28.38 -5.89 16.22
N THR A 766 27.95 -7.15 16.08
CA THR A 766 26.97 -7.54 15.04
C THR A 766 25.65 -6.76 15.19
N ARG A 767 25.12 -6.63 16.42
CA ARG A 767 23.92 -5.84 16.69
C ARG A 767 24.10 -4.39 16.24
N ASP A 768 25.27 -3.82 16.46
CA ASP A 768 25.58 -2.45 16.03
C ASP A 768 25.62 -2.35 14.50
N PHE A 769 25.99 -3.39 13.75
CA PHE A 769 25.82 -3.40 12.28
C PHE A 769 24.37 -3.54 11.81
N PHE A 770 23.50 -4.19 12.60
CA PHE A 770 22.07 -4.25 12.29
C PHE A 770 21.37 -2.91 12.49
N ASN A 771 21.70 -2.20 13.58
CA ASN A 771 20.95 -1.03 14.04
C ASN A 771 21.73 0.30 13.94
N ASN A 772 23.00 0.25 13.54
CA ASN A 772 24.02 1.31 13.50
C ASN A 772 23.60 2.68 14.08
N SER A 773 23.69 2.80 15.41
CA SER A 773 23.36 4.04 16.12
C SER A 773 24.31 5.21 15.84
N ARG A 774 25.51 4.91 15.32
CA ARG A 774 26.56 5.88 15.01
C ARG A 774 26.44 6.45 13.59
N TYR A 775 26.01 5.62 12.64
CA TYR A 775 25.77 6.00 11.24
C TYR A 775 24.46 5.37 10.77
N ARG A 776 23.33 6.04 11.07
CA ARG A 776 21.96 5.52 10.84
C ARG A 776 21.71 5.01 9.41
N ASP A 777 22.47 5.51 8.44
CA ASP A 777 22.31 5.25 7.02
C ASP A 777 23.16 4.11 6.45
N LEU A 778 23.99 3.44 7.26
CA LEU A 778 24.98 2.45 6.83
C LEU A 778 24.76 1.09 7.50
N ASN A 779 23.60 0.48 7.25
CA ASN A 779 23.22 -0.82 7.80
C ASN A 779 22.45 -1.68 6.78
N PHE A 780 22.14 -2.92 7.17
CA PHE A 780 21.40 -3.87 6.32
C PHE A 780 20.01 -3.37 5.92
N VAL A 781 19.30 -2.67 6.82
CA VAL A 781 17.99 -2.08 6.54
C VAL A 781 18.09 -1.00 5.47
N ALA A 782 19.11 -0.14 5.55
CA ALA A 782 19.35 0.90 4.54
C ALA A 782 19.66 0.30 3.16
N LEU A 783 20.43 -0.79 3.11
CA LEU A 783 20.70 -1.52 1.86
C LEU A 783 19.42 -2.14 1.30
N GLN A 784 18.65 -2.87 2.12
CA GLN A 784 17.39 -3.49 1.71
C GLN A 784 16.39 -2.43 1.22
N SER A 785 16.29 -1.30 1.93
CA SER A 785 15.43 -0.17 1.56
C SER A 785 15.84 0.43 0.22
N ALA A 786 17.14 0.59 -0.04
CA ALA A 786 17.64 1.08 -1.32
C ALA A 786 17.29 0.13 -2.48
N ILE A 787 17.37 -1.18 -2.28
CA ILE A 787 16.93 -2.17 -3.29
C ILE A 787 15.40 -2.13 -3.46
N LYS A 788 14.63 -2.06 -2.37
CA LYS A 788 13.15 -1.96 -2.39
C LYS A 788 12.64 -0.72 -3.12
N GLN A 789 13.37 0.39 -3.11
CA GLN A 789 13.02 1.59 -3.86
C GLN A 789 13.03 1.39 -5.39
N SER A 790 13.67 0.34 -5.91
CA SER A 790 13.66 0.03 -7.35
C SER A 790 12.57 -0.97 -7.77
N ALA A 791 11.66 -1.35 -6.88
CA ALA A 791 10.58 -2.28 -7.20
C ALA A 791 9.75 -1.74 -8.39
N GLY A 792 9.44 -2.60 -9.35
CA GLY A 792 8.72 -2.22 -10.60
C GLY A 792 9.55 -1.42 -11.61
N GLN A 793 10.79 -1.00 -11.28
CA GLN A 793 11.68 -0.27 -12.19
C GLN A 793 12.86 -1.11 -12.72
N ASN A 794 13.07 -2.30 -12.15
CA ASN A 794 14.16 -3.20 -12.50
C ASN A 794 13.64 -4.65 -12.49
N ASP A 795 13.64 -5.31 -13.66
CA ASP A 795 13.15 -6.69 -13.81
C ASP A 795 13.90 -7.72 -12.94
N ASN A 796 15.14 -7.42 -12.52
CA ASN A 796 15.92 -8.28 -11.63
C ASN A 796 15.75 -7.94 -10.15
N PHE A 797 14.85 -7.01 -9.80
CA PHE A 797 14.64 -6.54 -8.43
C PHE A 797 14.45 -7.68 -7.42
N ALA A 798 13.46 -8.56 -7.65
CA ALA A 798 13.12 -9.64 -6.72
C ALA A 798 14.32 -10.58 -6.50
N VAL A 799 15.03 -10.92 -7.58
CA VAL A 799 16.25 -11.74 -7.53
C VAL A 799 17.34 -11.11 -6.66
N GLU A 800 17.59 -9.81 -6.82
CA GLU A 800 18.63 -9.12 -6.08
C GLU A 800 18.26 -8.85 -4.62
N LEU A 801 16.97 -8.60 -4.32
CA LEU A 801 16.47 -8.50 -2.95
C LEU A 801 16.61 -9.84 -2.22
N ASN A 802 16.23 -10.95 -2.87
CA ASN A 802 16.34 -12.29 -2.29
C ASN A 802 17.79 -12.68 -1.98
N LYS A 803 18.75 -12.28 -2.82
CA LYS A 803 20.20 -12.45 -2.54
C LYS A 803 20.64 -11.63 -1.32
N ALA A 804 20.23 -10.37 -1.22
CA ALA A 804 20.57 -9.51 -0.08
C ALA A 804 20.04 -10.09 1.25
N ASN A 805 18.78 -10.53 1.25
CA ASN A 805 18.13 -11.15 2.39
C ASN A 805 18.82 -12.46 2.81
N ALA A 806 19.22 -13.30 1.84
CA ALA A 806 19.94 -14.54 2.12
C ALA A 806 21.32 -14.28 2.77
N LEU A 807 22.04 -13.26 2.31
CA LEU A 807 23.31 -12.84 2.90
C LEU A 807 23.13 -12.36 4.35
N TRP A 808 22.12 -11.54 4.61
CA TRP A 808 21.79 -11.10 5.96
C TRP A 808 21.39 -12.28 6.87
N ALA A 809 20.52 -13.17 6.39
CA ALA A 809 20.10 -14.37 7.11
C ALA A 809 21.29 -15.28 7.46
N ASP A 810 22.29 -15.41 6.59
CA ASP A 810 23.52 -16.17 6.86
C ASP A 810 24.30 -15.61 8.06
N LEU A 811 24.43 -14.27 8.18
CA LEU A 811 25.10 -13.65 9.33
C LEU A 811 24.31 -13.86 10.63
N VAL A 812 22.98 -13.75 10.59
CA VAL A 812 22.09 -13.99 11.73
C VAL A 812 22.21 -15.45 12.19
N THR A 813 22.08 -16.40 11.26
CA THR A 813 22.17 -17.85 11.52
C THR A 813 23.53 -18.23 12.10
N TRP A 814 24.61 -17.68 11.55
CA TRP A 814 25.97 -17.90 12.05
C TRP A 814 26.13 -17.43 13.50
N ASN A 815 25.56 -16.27 13.86
CA ASN A 815 25.60 -15.77 15.23
C ASN A 815 24.70 -16.55 16.19
N ILE A 816 23.50 -16.97 15.77
CA ILE A 816 22.62 -17.85 16.56
C ILE A 816 23.37 -19.15 16.92
N ALA A 817 24.03 -19.78 15.94
CA ALA A 817 24.79 -21.01 16.18
C ALA A 817 25.95 -20.82 17.18
N ARG A 818 26.65 -19.68 17.14
CA ARG A 818 27.69 -19.34 18.13
C ARG A 818 27.10 -19.08 19.51
N LEU A 819 25.99 -18.36 19.57
CA LEU A 819 25.29 -18.04 20.80
C LEU A 819 24.76 -19.30 21.49
N ASP A 820 24.24 -20.27 20.72
CA ASP A 820 23.82 -21.58 21.21
C ASP A 820 24.93 -22.31 21.98
N VAL A 821 26.14 -22.37 21.40
CA VAL A 821 27.27 -23.15 21.91
C VAL A 821 28.02 -22.43 23.02
N ASN A 822 28.35 -21.14 22.84
CA ASN A 822 29.31 -20.42 23.68
C ASN A 822 28.71 -19.22 24.44
N GLY A 823 27.44 -18.89 24.21
CA GLY A 823 26.79 -17.74 24.84
C GLY A 823 26.53 -17.95 26.33
N SER A 824 26.85 -16.94 27.14
CA SER A 824 26.39 -16.88 28.54
C SER A 824 24.86 -16.76 28.62
N VAL A 825 24.26 -17.08 29.77
CA VAL A 825 22.81 -16.93 29.98
C VAL A 825 22.34 -15.50 29.71
N GLN A 826 23.11 -14.50 30.15
CA GLN A 826 22.80 -13.09 29.93
C GLN A 826 22.88 -12.70 28.44
N GLN A 827 23.90 -13.20 27.72
CA GLN A 827 23.99 -12.99 26.28
C GLN A 827 22.83 -13.67 25.54
N LYS A 828 22.45 -14.90 25.93
CA LYS A 828 21.31 -15.62 25.34
C LYS A 828 20.00 -14.85 25.53
N ALA A 829 19.70 -14.41 26.74
CA ALA A 829 18.52 -13.58 27.05
C ALA A 829 18.49 -12.30 26.21
N THR A 830 19.63 -11.64 26.01
CA THR A 830 19.70 -10.38 25.25
C THR A 830 19.60 -10.60 23.75
N PHE A 831 20.39 -11.52 23.18
CA PHE A 831 20.61 -11.56 21.73
C PHE A 831 19.63 -12.44 20.97
N TYR A 832 18.93 -13.40 21.60
CA TYR A 832 17.86 -14.09 20.89
C TYR A 832 16.70 -13.17 20.52
N THR A 833 16.36 -12.19 21.38
CA THR A 833 15.34 -11.18 21.03
C THR A 833 15.83 -10.28 19.88
N VAL A 834 17.10 -9.88 19.88
CA VAL A 834 17.73 -9.11 18.78
C VAL A 834 17.73 -9.89 17.46
N PHE A 835 18.07 -11.18 17.49
CA PHE A 835 18.06 -12.02 16.29
C PHE A 835 16.65 -12.35 15.83
N SER A 836 15.68 -12.47 16.75
CA SER A 836 14.26 -12.59 16.40
C SER A 836 13.79 -11.36 15.62
N ASP A 837 14.10 -10.14 16.10
CA ASP A 837 13.84 -8.89 15.37
C ASP A 837 14.49 -8.86 13.97
N GLN A 838 15.70 -9.41 13.81
CA GLN A 838 16.34 -9.47 12.48
C GLN A 838 15.66 -10.48 11.55
N LEU A 839 15.26 -11.65 12.07
CA LEU A 839 14.53 -12.65 11.28
C LEU A 839 13.15 -12.13 10.88
N ILE A 840 12.49 -11.34 11.73
CA ILE A 840 11.24 -10.64 11.42
C ILE A 840 11.43 -9.67 10.23
N LYS A 841 12.50 -8.85 10.23
CA LYS A 841 12.83 -7.93 9.11
C LYS A 841 13.13 -8.63 7.78
N LEU A 842 13.39 -9.94 7.83
CA LEU A 842 13.61 -10.82 6.69
C LEU A 842 12.37 -11.65 6.32
N ASP A 843 11.22 -11.36 6.93
CA ASP A 843 9.96 -12.12 6.79
C ASP A 843 10.06 -13.61 7.21
N GLN A 844 11.07 -13.96 8.01
CA GLN A 844 11.34 -15.32 8.51
C GLN A 844 10.68 -15.57 9.87
N PHE A 845 9.37 -15.31 9.97
CA PHE A 845 8.60 -15.35 11.22
C PHE A 845 8.70 -16.67 11.98
N GLU A 846 8.65 -17.81 11.30
CA GLU A 846 8.74 -19.13 11.95
C GLU A 846 10.10 -19.36 12.61
N GLN A 847 11.18 -18.93 11.94
CA GLN A 847 12.52 -19.01 12.51
C GLN A 847 12.68 -18.05 13.68
N ALA A 848 12.12 -16.84 13.57
CA ALA A 848 12.08 -15.86 14.64
C ALA A 848 11.34 -16.38 15.87
N LEU A 849 10.17 -17.02 15.68
CA LEU A 849 9.35 -17.57 16.74
C LEU A 849 10.03 -18.76 17.40
N ALA A 850 10.68 -19.64 16.64
CA ALA A 850 11.41 -20.81 17.15
C ALA A 850 12.53 -20.44 18.14
N LEU A 851 12.98 -19.18 18.16
CA LEU A 851 13.95 -18.71 19.17
C LEU A 851 13.37 -18.72 20.59
N LYS A 852 12.04 -18.70 20.77
CA LYS A 852 11.41 -18.78 22.10
C LYS A 852 11.74 -20.09 22.83
N ASP A 853 12.02 -21.15 22.09
CA ASP A 853 12.32 -22.48 22.64
C ASP A 853 13.81 -22.67 22.97
N LYS A 854 14.64 -21.64 22.76
CA LYS A 854 16.08 -21.69 23.04
C LYS A 854 16.35 -21.65 24.55
N SER A 855 17.36 -22.42 24.98
CA SER A 855 17.82 -22.39 26.36
C SER A 855 18.36 -21.01 26.76
N GLY A 856 18.17 -20.61 28.02
CA GLY A 856 18.69 -19.36 28.56
C GLY A 856 17.73 -18.17 28.48
N LEU A 857 16.50 -18.38 28.01
CA LEU A 857 15.42 -17.39 28.05
C LEU A 857 14.54 -17.55 29.30
N GLY A 858 14.16 -16.42 29.89
CA GLY A 858 13.12 -16.35 30.90
C GLY A 858 11.74 -16.09 30.28
N GLU A 859 10.71 -16.02 31.11
CA GLU A 859 9.35 -15.76 30.64
C GLU A 859 9.21 -14.41 29.93
N VAL A 860 9.99 -13.40 30.33
CA VAL A 860 9.96 -12.05 29.74
C VAL A 860 10.51 -12.07 28.32
N GLU A 861 11.64 -12.74 28.09
CA GLU A 861 12.23 -12.82 26.75
C GLU A 861 11.38 -13.67 25.80
N ILE A 862 10.76 -14.75 26.31
CA ILE A 862 9.82 -15.58 25.54
C ILE A 862 8.60 -14.76 25.12
N ASP A 863 7.97 -14.04 26.06
CA ASP A 863 6.84 -13.16 25.78
C ASP A 863 7.24 -12.04 24.80
N SER A 864 8.46 -11.48 24.93
CA SER A 864 8.98 -10.50 23.98
C SER A 864 9.07 -11.04 22.55
N ILE A 865 9.58 -12.25 22.34
CA ILE A 865 9.70 -12.87 21.01
C ILE A 865 8.30 -13.12 20.41
N ILE A 866 7.39 -13.70 21.19
CA ILE A 866 6.01 -13.97 20.76
C ILE A 866 5.33 -12.66 20.35
N ASN A 867 5.44 -11.62 21.19
CA ASN A 867 4.84 -10.32 20.93
C ASN A 867 5.47 -9.63 19.70
N GLN A 868 6.78 -9.71 19.51
CA GLN A 868 7.45 -9.16 18.32
C GLN A 868 6.93 -9.81 17.04
N VAL A 869 6.87 -11.15 17.00
CA VAL A 869 6.39 -11.90 15.84
C VAL A 869 4.91 -11.64 15.56
N ALA A 870 4.06 -11.72 16.59
CA ALA A 870 2.62 -11.53 16.44
C ALA A 870 2.29 -10.10 15.96
N ASN A 871 2.94 -9.08 16.53
CA ASN A 871 2.74 -7.70 16.08
C ASN A 871 3.23 -7.49 14.65
N ALA A 872 4.42 -8.00 14.31
CA ALA A 872 4.95 -7.86 12.96
C ALA A 872 4.06 -8.53 11.91
N LEU A 873 3.54 -9.73 12.19
CA LEU A 873 2.55 -10.39 11.34
C LEU A 873 1.25 -9.59 11.23
N SER A 874 0.76 -8.98 12.32
CA SER A 874 -0.50 -8.22 12.30
C SER A 874 -0.46 -6.94 11.46
N VAL A 875 0.73 -6.40 11.17
CA VAL A 875 0.93 -5.17 10.38
C VAL A 875 1.80 -5.41 9.13
N LEU A 876 1.98 -6.67 8.73
CA LEU A 876 2.85 -7.03 7.61
C LEU A 876 2.39 -6.33 6.32
N ASN A 877 3.34 -5.65 5.67
CA ASN A 877 3.16 -5.07 4.36
C ASN A 877 4.39 -5.38 3.48
N GLN A 878 4.21 -6.23 2.48
CA GLN A 878 5.28 -6.65 1.56
C GLN A 878 5.51 -5.65 0.41
N PHE A 879 4.60 -4.67 0.23
CA PHE A 879 4.72 -3.58 -0.75
C PHE A 879 4.80 -2.23 -0.05
N VAL A 880 5.99 -1.79 0.32
CA VAL A 880 6.17 -0.56 1.14
C VAL A 880 6.01 0.75 0.37
N THR A 881 6.01 0.72 -0.96
CA THR A 881 5.94 1.92 -1.82
C THR A 881 4.52 2.32 -2.19
N THR A 882 3.53 1.48 -1.88
CA THR A 882 2.12 1.72 -2.19
C THR A 882 1.23 1.06 -1.14
N ASN A 883 -0.04 1.44 -1.09
CA ASN A 883 -1.04 0.83 -0.21
C ASN A 883 -2.04 -0.05 -0.96
N ILE A 884 -1.89 -0.21 -2.28
CA ILE A 884 -2.85 -0.95 -3.11
C ILE A 884 -2.65 -2.47 -3.11
N ALA A 885 -1.57 -2.96 -2.52
CA ALA A 885 -1.26 -4.36 -2.35
C ALA A 885 -0.42 -4.51 -1.08
N THR A 886 -0.52 -5.65 -0.40
CA THR A 886 0.27 -5.92 0.82
C THR A 886 0.80 -7.34 0.91
N VAL A 887 0.35 -8.24 0.03
CA VAL A 887 0.58 -9.69 0.11
C VAL A 887 1.28 -10.20 -1.15
N ASP A 888 2.40 -10.87 -0.92
CA ASP A 888 3.29 -11.56 -1.86
C ASP A 888 3.76 -12.86 -1.15
N THR A 889 3.08 -13.97 -1.39
CA THR A 889 3.29 -15.20 -0.62
C THR A 889 4.58 -15.94 -0.92
N ASP A 890 5.11 -15.79 -2.12
CA ASP A 890 6.29 -16.50 -2.61
C ASP A 890 7.54 -15.60 -2.73
N GLY A 891 7.37 -14.29 -2.59
CA GLY A 891 8.43 -13.29 -2.63
C GLY A 891 8.92 -12.99 -4.04
N ASP A 892 8.09 -13.19 -5.07
CA ASP A 892 8.44 -12.93 -6.46
C ASP A 892 8.25 -11.45 -6.88
N GLY A 893 7.62 -10.64 -6.00
CA GLY A 893 7.35 -9.23 -6.21
C GLY A 893 6.04 -8.92 -6.93
N LYS A 894 5.18 -9.91 -7.18
CA LYS A 894 3.81 -9.73 -7.68
C LYS A 894 2.81 -9.81 -6.53
N ALA A 895 1.72 -9.09 -6.67
CA ALA A 895 0.67 -9.09 -5.66
C ALA A 895 -0.27 -10.27 -5.88
N ASN A 896 -0.52 -11.10 -4.86
CA ASN A 896 -1.56 -12.13 -4.95
C ASN A 896 -2.96 -11.53 -5.20
N PHE A 897 -3.19 -10.32 -4.68
CA PHE A 897 -4.40 -9.53 -4.87
C PHE A 897 -4.16 -8.06 -4.48
N PHE A 898 -5.00 -7.18 -5.01
CA PHE A 898 -5.02 -5.76 -4.67
C PHE A 898 -5.98 -5.46 -3.51
N ALA A 899 -5.74 -4.36 -2.80
CA ALA A 899 -6.59 -3.86 -1.73
C ALA A 899 -8.00 -3.52 -2.26
N PRO A 900 -9.07 -3.64 -1.45
CA PRO A 900 -10.44 -3.43 -1.91
C PRO A 900 -10.74 -2.03 -2.48
N PHE A 901 -9.98 -1.01 -2.08
CA PHE A 901 -10.12 0.37 -2.57
C PHE A 901 -9.27 0.67 -3.83
N ALA A 902 -8.44 -0.28 -4.27
CA ALA A 902 -7.56 -0.08 -5.41
C ALA A 902 -8.36 0.06 -6.70
N THR A 903 -8.17 1.18 -7.40
CA THR A 903 -8.79 1.43 -8.71
C THR A 903 -7.88 0.95 -9.84
N GLU A 904 -8.42 0.71 -11.04
CA GLU A 904 -7.63 0.35 -12.23
C GLU A 904 -6.53 1.37 -12.53
N GLN A 905 -6.81 2.66 -12.31
CA GLN A 905 -5.83 3.73 -12.49
C GLN A 905 -4.70 3.61 -11.46
N MET A 906 -5.01 3.39 -10.18
CA MET A 906 -3.99 3.21 -9.14
C MET A 906 -3.12 1.98 -9.39
N ILE A 907 -3.71 0.87 -9.84
CA ILE A 907 -2.99 -0.35 -10.23
C ILE A 907 -2.04 -0.03 -11.39
N THR A 908 -2.53 0.62 -12.45
CA THR A 908 -1.73 1.01 -13.62
C THR A 908 -0.58 1.93 -13.24
N ASP A 909 -0.84 2.95 -12.40
CA ASP A 909 0.16 3.93 -11.97
C ASP A 909 1.21 3.31 -11.04
N SER A 910 0.85 2.26 -10.30
CA SER A 910 1.79 1.56 -9.42
C SER A 910 2.81 0.69 -10.16
N GLY A 911 2.47 0.21 -11.35
CA GLY A 911 3.25 -0.80 -12.08
C GLY A 911 3.31 -2.19 -11.43
N ILE A 912 2.53 -2.46 -10.37
CA ILE A 912 2.46 -3.78 -9.73
C ILE A 912 1.59 -4.70 -10.57
N GLU A 913 2.13 -5.89 -10.85
CA GLU A 913 1.40 -6.96 -11.53
C GLU A 913 0.74 -7.89 -10.51
N LEU A 914 -0.38 -8.45 -10.95
CA LEU A 914 -1.10 -9.47 -10.21
C LEU A 914 -0.42 -10.82 -10.45
N ASP A 915 -0.22 -11.58 -9.38
CA ASP A 915 0.19 -12.97 -9.47
C ASP A 915 -1.00 -13.87 -9.86
N LEU A 916 -0.76 -14.76 -10.81
CA LEU A 916 -1.77 -15.68 -11.34
C LEU A 916 -1.47 -17.14 -10.99
N ASP A 917 -0.32 -17.43 -10.39
CA ASP A 917 0.15 -18.75 -9.97
C ASP A 917 0.90 -18.57 -8.64
N SER A 918 0.11 -18.31 -7.58
CA SER A 918 0.58 -17.77 -6.30
C SER A 918 1.54 -18.68 -5.52
N ASP A 919 1.66 -19.95 -5.91
CA ASP A 919 2.60 -20.92 -5.34
C ASP A 919 3.61 -21.49 -6.37
N ASN A 920 3.59 -20.98 -7.60
CA ASN A 920 4.42 -21.39 -8.73
C ASN A 920 4.39 -22.90 -9.03
N ASP A 921 3.25 -23.56 -8.86
CA ASP A 921 3.10 -24.99 -9.15
C ASP A 921 2.84 -25.28 -10.66
N GLY A 922 2.60 -24.23 -11.45
CA GLY A 922 2.32 -24.26 -12.88
C GLY A 922 0.83 -24.32 -13.24
N VAL A 923 -0.07 -24.20 -12.27
CA VAL A 923 -1.53 -24.12 -12.45
C VAL A 923 -1.99 -22.73 -12.02
N ASN A 924 -2.76 -22.05 -12.88
CA ASN A 924 -3.28 -20.73 -12.50
C ASN A 924 -4.25 -20.83 -11.31
N ASP A 925 -4.23 -19.82 -10.44
CA ASP A 925 -5.07 -19.73 -9.23
C ASP A 925 -6.57 -19.90 -9.54
N ASP A 926 -7.04 -19.47 -10.71
CA ASP A 926 -8.46 -19.58 -11.10
C ASP A 926 -8.89 -21.01 -11.44
N GLN A 927 -7.92 -21.91 -11.64
CA GLN A 927 -8.08 -23.33 -11.95
C GLN A 927 -7.54 -24.24 -10.85
N ASP A 928 -6.84 -23.68 -9.87
CA ASP A 928 -6.27 -24.42 -8.75
C ASP A 928 -7.25 -24.51 -7.57
N ALA A 929 -7.39 -25.71 -7.02
CA ALA A 929 -8.13 -25.94 -5.79
C ALA A 929 -7.34 -25.48 -4.54
N TYR A 930 -6.02 -25.37 -4.65
CA TYR A 930 -5.11 -25.04 -3.55
C TYR A 930 -4.03 -24.02 -3.96
N PRO A 931 -4.40 -22.81 -4.43
CA PRO A 931 -3.49 -21.80 -5.03
C PRO A 931 -2.36 -21.27 -4.13
N LEU A 932 -2.22 -21.78 -2.91
CA LEU A 932 -1.20 -21.37 -1.95
C LEU A 932 -0.43 -22.59 -1.40
N ASP A 933 -0.60 -23.78 -1.98
CA ASP A 933 -0.03 -25.03 -1.49
C ASP A 933 0.31 -25.98 -2.64
N ALA A 934 1.47 -25.73 -3.25
CA ALA A 934 2.03 -26.49 -4.38
C ALA A 934 2.22 -27.99 -4.10
N SER A 935 2.05 -28.43 -2.84
CA SER A 935 2.07 -29.86 -2.47
C SER A 935 0.75 -30.58 -2.73
N LYS A 936 -0.34 -29.86 -3.00
CA LYS A 936 -1.67 -30.38 -3.32
C LYS A 936 -2.02 -30.04 -4.77
N LYS A 937 -2.75 -30.93 -5.44
CA LYS A 937 -3.22 -30.78 -6.83
C LYS A 937 -4.61 -31.35 -6.99
#